data_AF-A0A4Y8PX39-F1
#
_entry.id   AF-A0A4Y8PX39-F1
#
_cell.length_a   1.000
_cell.length_b   1.000
_cell.length_c   1.000
_cell.angle_alpha   90.00
_cell.angle_beta   90.00
_cell.angle_gamma   90.00
#
_symmetry.space_group_name_H-M   'P 1'
#
loop_
_entity.id
_entity.type
_entity.pdbx_description
1 polymer ?
#
loop_
_entity_poly.entity_id
_entity_poly.type
_entity_poly.pdbx_seq_one_letter_code
_entity_poly.pdbx_strand_id
1 'polypeptide(L)'
;MPADSMVFIGKWTFSNTGVNTFLSLDESSGQLVGVSTSSAGSDQRFNAYGDKTSGFWLQAANGKYIVYNGSAYVSSEQRSGNPATFTLVTSGSNVYLAEQSSGSTYYVNMDGTAVNRVSSSNPPATTLLVQVSITPGLAQIQQASVLHSADLTWVYMESADLSYVDFSGSNLTHADLSHANLFEATLQGTDTILSQAVFANAQMNYTIMPNCTATGADFSNAVMKFVVLSDANLSSSTFIGTNLTDASLDSANLTGASMANVNLYGAIVIGTNFTQADLSGANLLLANIDSFHIPGATLSGANLNNQDLTRAEIDAHTNFTSASMQNVRLNNCALNGVTFTHADLTGALFDGSDLTGADLSFATLTNASLKNGVKLFSASLSNSTLTGANLTGAQLGAKQEAFTLSTSLVTDLDSGAITPAIQQAFQAAGHPLSPAATLTVRIPGQNWVITDVNTVYTITNDGTQLNVWMYDSSNDAAVLAGAYMPNAIFTDANLYAVNMSGVNWYGDAAKADNADLEEADLANANLASMDLSQARMFGCNLDSANLIGTIMNGASLTPSFNKKQASLAFSNMQGTSFQQARLQDTVLTNAAVSLNEGPFFSLPSSYASSLDSQTISSDLRSQFAANNYPLASNATVQVVTLGTYWTITNTGDTIYPIYTIVKIGTTLYVSGGPIGVHLFDLPGTMTTEFNQQILGQDIQTAFSNNGYPLLSSAKIDQVIIPDHKWHMTNISTDTTQLQKGYVEFYVISNADGMLHVYGSVLMVIRPDSTGTLEQVRFALATTQMTQDVMDGTTTCPNGQKLSQYLNQTPPQHLTWEQMMTAATPPKPPSCVPDPWHWC
;
A
#
# COMPACT_ATOMS: atom_id res chain seq x y z
N MET A 1 -63.08 -28.56 3.95
CA MET A 1 -63.24 -27.12 3.64
C MET A 1 -64.39 -26.98 2.65
N PRO A 2 -65.19 -25.89 2.70
CA PRO A 2 -66.17 -25.65 1.64
C PRO A 2 -65.43 -25.50 0.30
N ALA A 3 -66.08 -25.91 -0.78
CA ALA A 3 -65.55 -25.77 -2.13
C ALA A 3 -65.67 -24.31 -2.61
N ASP A 4 -64.89 -23.40 -2.01
CA ASP A 4 -64.85 -21.98 -2.35
C ASP A 4 -63.39 -21.53 -2.57
N SER A 5 -63.07 -21.20 -3.82
CA SER A 5 -61.88 -20.50 -4.36
C SER A 5 -60.54 -20.63 -3.60
N MET A 6 -59.75 -21.68 -3.87
CA MET A 6 -58.34 -21.73 -3.44
C MET A 6 -57.43 -21.04 -4.47
N VAL A 7 -56.56 -20.13 -4.01
CA VAL A 7 -55.46 -19.57 -4.84
C VAL A 7 -54.44 -20.68 -5.06
N PHE A 8 -54.35 -21.18 -6.29
CA PHE A 8 -53.46 -22.28 -6.59
C PHE A 8 -52.10 -21.75 -7.03
N ILE A 9 -51.03 -22.42 -6.58
CA ILE A 9 -49.65 -22.20 -7.01
C ILE A 9 -49.00 -23.56 -7.34
N GLY A 10 -48.35 -23.66 -8.49
CA GLY A 10 -47.54 -24.84 -8.86
C GLY A 10 -48.11 -25.69 -10.00
N LYS A 11 -47.93 -27.02 -9.92
CA LYS A 11 -48.03 -27.90 -11.09
C LYS A 11 -49.34 -28.69 -11.17
N TRP A 12 -49.91 -28.74 -12.37
CA TRP A 12 -51.16 -29.42 -12.73
C TRP A 12 -50.91 -30.58 -13.68
N THR A 13 -51.58 -31.70 -13.45
CA THR A 13 -51.80 -32.72 -14.49
C THR A 13 -53.18 -32.55 -15.10
N PHE A 14 -53.29 -32.58 -16.43
CA PHE A 14 -54.56 -32.41 -17.16
C PHE A 14 -54.99 -33.70 -17.86
N SER A 15 -56.27 -34.08 -17.72
CA SER A 15 -56.92 -35.21 -18.40
C SER A 15 -58.36 -34.89 -18.84
N ASN A 16 -58.84 -35.51 -19.93
CA ASN A 16 -60.16 -35.24 -20.55
C ASN A 16 -61.25 -36.21 -20.03
N THR A 17 -62.47 -35.71 -19.86
CA THR A 17 -63.74 -36.48 -19.73
C THR A 17 -64.00 -37.41 -20.92
N GLY A 18 -63.35 -38.57 -21.01
CA GLY A 18 -63.78 -39.62 -21.95
C GLY A 18 -62.70 -40.57 -22.49
N VAL A 19 -61.42 -40.25 -22.30
CA VAL A 19 -60.29 -41.10 -22.74
C VAL A 19 -59.18 -40.98 -21.68
N ASN A 20 -58.56 -42.10 -21.27
CA ASN A 20 -57.41 -42.12 -20.34
C ASN A 20 -56.13 -41.55 -21.00
N THR A 21 -56.20 -40.31 -21.48
CA THR A 21 -55.13 -39.58 -22.16
C THR A 21 -54.72 -38.39 -21.30
N PHE A 22 -53.42 -38.24 -21.07
CA PHE A 22 -52.84 -37.13 -20.31
C PHE A 22 -52.12 -36.17 -21.25
N LEU A 23 -52.08 -34.89 -20.91
CA LEU A 23 -51.16 -33.96 -21.57
C LEU A 23 -49.73 -34.20 -21.06
N SER A 24 -48.79 -34.26 -21.98
CA SER A 24 -47.35 -34.34 -21.70
C SER A 24 -46.58 -33.49 -22.71
N LEU A 25 -45.38 -33.08 -22.34
CA LEU A 25 -44.42 -32.55 -23.29
C LEU A 25 -43.60 -33.71 -23.87
N ASP A 26 -43.39 -33.73 -25.18
CA ASP A 26 -42.34 -34.54 -25.79
C ASP A 26 -40.99 -33.87 -25.55
N GLU A 27 -40.09 -34.54 -24.83
CA GLU A 27 -38.81 -33.96 -24.40
C GLU A 27 -37.88 -33.62 -25.56
N SER A 28 -37.99 -34.31 -26.69
CA SER A 28 -37.11 -34.12 -27.85
C SER A 28 -37.50 -32.93 -28.71
N SER A 29 -38.81 -32.70 -28.87
CA SER A 29 -39.37 -31.69 -29.76
C SER A 29 -39.94 -30.47 -29.03
N GLY A 30 -40.16 -30.57 -27.71
CA GLY A 30 -40.89 -29.57 -26.93
C GLY A 30 -42.35 -29.42 -27.35
N GLN A 31 -42.87 -30.36 -28.15
CA GLN A 31 -44.24 -30.38 -28.60
C GLN A 31 -45.15 -30.95 -27.51
N LEU A 32 -46.31 -30.32 -27.33
CA LEU A 32 -47.34 -30.88 -26.46
C LEU A 32 -48.04 -32.06 -27.15
N VAL A 33 -48.15 -33.19 -26.46
CA VAL A 33 -48.72 -34.43 -26.98
C VAL A 33 -49.72 -35.04 -25.99
N GLY A 34 -50.73 -35.72 -26.51
CA GLY A 34 -51.61 -36.58 -25.72
C GLY A 34 -51.04 -37.98 -25.61
N VAL A 35 -50.86 -38.48 -24.38
CA VAL A 35 -50.27 -39.81 -24.10
C VAL A 35 -51.28 -40.72 -23.40
N SER A 36 -51.46 -41.93 -23.92
CA SER A 36 -52.20 -42.99 -23.22
C SER A 36 -51.32 -43.60 -22.12
N THR A 37 -51.94 -44.21 -21.11
CA THR A 37 -51.34 -44.71 -19.86
C THR A 37 -50.19 -45.73 -19.98
N SER A 38 -49.62 -45.98 -21.16
CA SER A 38 -48.55 -46.97 -21.39
C SER A 38 -47.20 -46.41 -21.85
N SER A 39 -47.05 -45.10 -22.15
CA SER A 39 -45.77 -44.58 -22.67
C SER A 39 -45.48 -43.10 -22.39
N ALA A 40 -46.05 -42.52 -21.33
CA ALA A 40 -45.73 -41.14 -20.96
C ALA A 40 -44.44 -41.04 -20.14
N GLY A 41 -43.59 -40.07 -20.47
CA GLY A 41 -42.41 -39.69 -19.68
C GLY A 41 -42.76 -39.15 -18.29
N SER A 42 -41.74 -38.87 -17.48
CA SER A 42 -41.85 -38.65 -16.03
C SER A 42 -42.44 -37.31 -15.57
N ASP A 43 -42.66 -36.32 -16.43
CA ASP A 43 -43.15 -34.99 -15.99
C ASP A 43 -44.36 -34.46 -16.78
N GLN A 44 -45.54 -35.00 -16.46
CA GLN A 44 -46.84 -34.58 -17.01
C GLN A 44 -47.45 -33.35 -16.31
N ARG A 45 -46.65 -32.61 -15.53
CA ARG A 45 -47.16 -31.52 -14.70
C ARG A 45 -46.75 -30.16 -15.27
N PHE A 46 -47.68 -29.21 -15.31
CA PHE A 46 -47.48 -27.88 -15.88
C PHE A 46 -47.81 -26.81 -14.84
N ASN A 47 -47.04 -25.74 -14.77
CA ASN A 47 -47.52 -24.57 -14.05
C ASN A 47 -48.57 -23.84 -14.90
N ALA A 48 -49.67 -23.45 -14.27
CA ALA A 48 -50.74 -22.73 -14.94
C ALA A 48 -50.71 -21.27 -14.48
N TYR A 49 -50.38 -20.38 -15.41
CA TYR A 49 -50.29 -18.94 -15.18
C TYR A 49 -51.08 -18.19 -16.24
N GLY A 50 -51.24 -16.91 -16.07
CA GLY A 50 -51.76 -16.05 -17.12
C GLY A 50 -50.83 -14.88 -17.33
N ASP A 51 -51.09 -14.03 -18.30
CA ASP A 51 -50.58 -12.67 -18.28
C ASP A 51 -51.78 -11.71 -18.19
N LYS A 52 -51.62 -10.66 -17.37
CA LYS A 52 -52.69 -9.68 -17.08
C LYS A 52 -53.28 -9.05 -18.35
N THR A 53 -52.54 -9.09 -19.46
CA THR A 53 -53.00 -8.60 -20.76
C THR A 53 -53.46 -9.68 -21.76
N SER A 54 -52.89 -10.89 -21.72
CA SER A 54 -53.09 -11.91 -22.78
C SER A 54 -53.87 -13.16 -22.37
N GLY A 55 -54.21 -13.33 -21.09
CA GLY A 55 -55.10 -14.39 -20.57
C GLY A 55 -54.37 -15.63 -20.06
N PHE A 56 -55.01 -16.80 -20.09
CA PHE A 56 -54.50 -18.10 -19.59
C PHE A 56 -53.38 -18.71 -20.44
N TRP A 57 -52.34 -19.22 -19.78
CA TRP A 57 -51.17 -19.91 -20.35
C TRP A 57 -50.73 -21.13 -19.52
N LEU A 58 -50.08 -22.08 -20.17
CA LEU A 58 -49.40 -23.20 -19.53
C LEU A 58 -47.90 -23.03 -19.66
N GLN A 59 -47.18 -23.19 -18.56
CA GLN A 59 -45.73 -23.26 -18.53
C GLN A 59 -45.32 -24.72 -18.33
N ALA A 60 -44.49 -25.21 -19.24
CA ALA A 60 -43.92 -26.55 -19.15
C ALA A 60 -42.83 -26.62 -18.06
N ALA A 61 -42.48 -27.84 -17.68
CA ALA A 61 -41.42 -28.12 -16.70
C ALA A 61 -40.05 -27.52 -17.05
N ASN A 62 -39.81 -27.23 -18.35
CA ASN A 62 -38.60 -26.54 -18.83
C ASN A 62 -38.67 -25.00 -18.69
N GLY A 63 -39.68 -24.46 -18.03
CA GLY A 63 -39.86 -23.03 -17.77
C GLY A 63 -40.44 -22.23 -18.93
N LYS A 64 -40.58 -22.82 -20.12
CA LYS A 64 -41.12 -22.15 -21.30
C LYS A 64 -42.63 -22.26 -21.36
N TYR A 65 -43.25 -21.24 -21.95
CA TYR A 65 -44.69 -21.18 -22.15
C TYR A 65 -45.09 -21.96 -23.41
N ILE A 66 -46.22 -22.66 -23.32
CA ILE A 66 -46.82 -23.40 -24.42
C ILE A 66 -47.53 -22.42 -25.34
N VAL A 67 -47.05 -22.31 -26.57
CA VAL A 67 -47.58 -21.39 -27.59
C VAL A 67 -47.83 -22.12 -28.90
N TYR A 68 -48.77 -21.62 -29.70
CA TYR A 68 -49.00 -22.14 -31.04
C TYR A 68 -48.05 -21.47 -32.04
N ASN A 69 -47.16 -22.24 -32.67
CA ASN A 69 -46.16 -21.70 -33.60
C ASN A 69 -46.60 -21.69 -35.07
N GLY A 70 -47.87 -22.00 -35.35
CA GLY A 70 -48.42 -22.13 -36.70
C GLY A 70 -48.67 -23.58 -37.16
N SER A 71 -47.99 -24.57 -36.56
CA SER A 71 -48.17 -26.00 -36.88
C SER A 71 -48.49 -26.88 -35.66
N ALA A 72 -47.95 -26.55 -34.49
CA ALA A 72 -48.19 -27.28 -33.25
C ALA A 72 -48.09 -26.36 -32.02
N TYR A 73 -48.59 -26.85 -30.88
CA TYR A 73 -48.34 -26.24 -29.59
C TYR A 73 -46.98 -26.71 -29.07
N VAL A 74 -46.06 -25.78 -28.83
CA VAL A 74 -44.68 -26.06 -28.43
C VAL A 74 -44.25 -25.16 -27.27
N SER A 75 -43.37 -25.66 -26.39
CA SER A 75 -42.76 -24.88 -25.32
C SER A 75 -41.61 -24.03 -25.88
N SER A 76 -41.91 -22.84 -26.43
CA SER A 76 -40.91 -22.04 -27.15
C SER A 76 -40.68 -20.63 -26.61
N GLU A 77 -41.61 -20.07 -25.83
CA GLU A 77 -41.52 -18.66 -25.39
C GLU A 77 -41.09 -18.49 -23.93
N GLN A 78 -40.44 -17.37 -23.67
CA GLN A 78 -40.04 -16.92 -22.34
C GLN A 78 -41.07 -15.95 -21.74
N ARG A 79 -41.02 -15.81 -20.41
CA ARG A 79 -41.72 -14.81 -19.60
C ARG A 79 -41.77 -13.40 -20.20
N SER A 80 -42.91 -12.86 -20.65
CA SER A 80 -43.00 -11.44 -21.09
C SER A 80 -43.86 -10.51 -20.21
N GLY A 81 -44.42 -10.98 -19.08
CA GLY A 81 -45.24 -10.17 -18.15
C GLY A 81 -45.53 -10.86 -16.80
N ASN A 82 -46.21 -10.15 -15.87
CA ASN A 82 -46.53 -10.67 -14.53
C ASN A 82 -47.62 -11.75 -14.59
N PRO A 83 -47.54 -12.83 -13.78
CA PRO A 83 -48.47 -13.93 -13.90
C PRO A 83 -49.82 -13.50 -13.36
N ALA A 84 -50.88 -13.84 -14.07
CA ALA A 84 -52.19 -13.89 -13.46
C ALA A 84 -52.31 -15.16 -12.62
N THR A 85 -52.82 -15.02 -11.40
CA THR A 85 -53.15 -16.12 -10.50
C THR A 85 -54.55 -16.65 -10.79
N PHE A 86 -54.69 -17.97 -10.72
CA PHE A 86 -55.96 -18.66 -10.95
C PHE A 86 -56.42 -19.36 -9.68
N THR A 87 -57.73 -19.38 -9.48
CA THR A 87 -58.37 -20.22 -8.47
C THR A 87 -59.04 -21.40 -9.11
N LEU A 88 -59.00 -22.53 -8.40
CA LEU A 88 -59.78 -23.69 -8.78
C LEU A 88 -61.23 -23.56 -8.35
N VAL A 89 -62.15 -23.79 -9.28
CA VAL A 89 -63.58 -23.84 -8.98
C VAL A 89 -64.15 -25.17 -9.47
N THR A 90 -64.88 -25.84 -8.59
CA THR A 90 -65.49 -27.14 -8.85
C THR A 90 -67.00 -26.99 -9.00
N SER A 91 -67.58 -27.57 -10.05
CA SER A 91 -69.04 -27.64 -10.24
C SER A 91 -69.43 -29.05 -10.70
N GLY A 92 -70.07 -29.82 -9.81
CA GLY A 92 -70.32 -31.25 -10.03
C GLY A 92 -69.01 -32.06 -10.07
N SER A 93 -68.83 -32.89 -11.10
CA SER A 93 -67.60 -33.66 -11.36
C SER A 93 -66.55 -32.89 -12.16
N ASN A 94 -66.80 -31.62 -12.48
CA ASN A 94 -65.99 -30.82 -13.38
C ASN A 94 -65.20 -29.75 -12.65
N VAL A 95 -64.03 -29.45 -13.19
CA VAL A 95 -63.05 -28.54 -12.62
C VAL A 95 -62.72 -27.44 -13.64
N TYR A 96 -62.75 -26.17 -13.24
CA TYR A 96 -62.41 -25.03 -14.10
C TYR A 96 -61.57 -23.97 -13.37
N LEU A 97 -60.91 -23.11 -14.14
CA LEU A 97 -59.98 -22.10 -13.64
C LEU A 97 -60.64 -20.72 -13.73
N ALA A 98 -60.68 -19.99 -12.63
CA ALA A 98 -61.11 -18.59 -12.60
C ALA A 98 -59.89 -17.69 -12.37
N GLU A 99 -59.63 -16.76 -13.29
CA GLU A 99 -58.59 -15.75 -13.09
C GLU A 99 -59.01 -14.81 -11.95
N GLN A 100 -58.14 -14.59 -10.97
CA GLN A 100 -58.48 -13.79 -9.80
C GLN A 100 -58.72 -12.31 -10.12
N SER A 101 -57.95 -11.77 -11.06
CA SER A 101 -57.97 -10.33 -11.37
C SER A 101 -59.25 -9.94 -12.11
N SER A 102 -59.68 -10.76 -13.07
CA SER A 102 -60.78 -10.46 -13.99
C SER A 102 -62.08 -11.20 -13.65
N GLY A 103 -62.00 -12.29 -12.86
CA GLY A 103 -63.11 -13.23 -12.62
C GLY A 103 -63.46 -14.08 -13.84
N SER A 104 -62.71 -13.97 -14.95
CA SER A 104 -62.97 -14.73 -16.16
C SER A 104 -62.70 -16.21 -15.93
N THR A 105 -63.64 -17.06 -16.34
CA THR A 105 -63.52 -18.52 -16.25
C THR A 105 -62.94 -19.09 -17.54
N TYR A 106 -61.85 -19.82 -17.42
CA TYR A 106 -61.13 -20.46 -18.51
C TYR A 106 -61.27 -21.98 -18.44
N TYR A 107 -61.52 -22.57 -19.61
CA TYR A 107 -61.60 -24.02 -19.83
C TYR A 107 -60.53 -24.47 -20.82
N VAL A 108 -60.03 -25.68 -20.63
CA VAL A 108 -58.99 -26.28 -21.47
C VAL A 108 -59.64 -27.40 -22.29
N ASN A 109 -59.83 -27.18 -23.59
CA ASN A 109 -60.23 -28.24 -24.52
C ASN A 109 -59.00 -29.05 -24.96
N MET A 110 -59.10 -30.37 -24.92
CA MET A 110 -57.99 -31.30 -25.22
C MET A 110 -58.46 -32.41 -26.17
N ASP A 111 -58.22 -32.24 -27.47
CA ASP A 111 -58.49 -33.26 -28.50
C ASP A 111 -57.25 -34.07 -28.91
N GLY A 112 -56.12 -33.82 -28.23
CA GLY A 112 -54.84 -34.51 -28.46
C GLY A 112 -53.94 -33.84 -29.51
N THR A 113 -54.39 -32.78 -30.19
CA THR A 113 -53.59 -32.01 -31.17
C THR A 113 -53.63 -30.49 -30.94
N ALA A 114 -54.58 -29.98 -30.15
CA ALA A 114 -54.67 -28.57 -29.79
C ALA A 114 -55.02 -28.35 -28.29
N VAL A 115 -54.46 -27.28 -27.71
CA VAL A 115 -54.91 -26.71 -26.43
C VAL A 115 -55.70 -25.45 -26.72
N ASN A 116 -57.02 -25.51 -26.63
CA ASN A 116 -57.86 -24.33 -26.85
C ASN A 116 -58.37 -23.79 -25.52
N ARG A 117 -58.12 -22.49 -25.29
CA ARG A 117 -58.72 -21.74 -24.19
C ARG A 117 -60.12 -21.29 -24.58
N VAL A 118 -61.10 -21.57 -23.74
CA VAL A 118 -62.46 -21.04 -23.90
C VAL A 118 -62.78 -20.17 -22.70
N SER A 119 -63.03 -18.87 -22.93
CA SER A 119 -63.55 -17.96 -21.92
C SER A 119 -65.06 -17.85 -22.11
N SER A 120 -65.85 -18.60 -21.35
CA SER A 120 -67.32 -18.65 -21.46
C SER A 120 -67.95 -19.07 -20.14
N SER A 121 -69.17 -18.63 -19.85
CA SER A 121 -69.95 -19.13 -18.72
C SER A 121 -70.58 -20.51 -18.96
N ASN A 122 -70.57 -21.01 -20.20
CA ASN A 122 -71.18 -22.28 -20.58
C ASN A 122 -70.28 -23.07 -21.56
N PRO A 123 -69.38 -23.93 -21.07
CA PRO A 123 -68.38 -24.65 -21.88
C PRO A 123 -68.93 -25.92 -22.57
N PRO A 124 -68.42 -26.32 -23.74
CA PRO A 124 -68.70 -27.64 -24.32
C PRO A 124 -68.19 -28.77 -23.43
N ALA A 125 -68.89 -29.91 -23.39
CA ALA A 125 -68.54 -31.05 -22.53
C ALA A 125 -67.12 -31.61 -22.76
N THR A 126 -66.56 -31.45 -23.96
CA THR A 126 -65.20 -31.88 -24.31
C THR A 126 -64.08 -31.05 -23.69
N THR A 127 -64.43 -29.97 -22.97
CA THR A 127 -63.48 -29.00 -22.38
C THR A 127 -63.37 -29.10 -20.86
N LEU A 128 -63.96 -30.14 -20.27
CA LEU A 128 -64.06 -30.33 -18.82
C LEU A 128 -62.93 -31.24 -18.32
N LEU A 129 -62.26 -30.80 -17.24
CA LEU A 129 -61.17 -31.53 -16.58
C LEU A 129 -61.73 -32.46 -15.48
N VAL A 130 -61.20 -33.69 -15.37
CA VAL A 130 -61.72 -34.71 -14.43
C VAL A 130 -60.71 -35.13 -13.36
N GLN A 131 -59.41 -35.11 -13.65
CA GLN A 131 -58.38 -35.48 -12.69
C GLN A 131 -57.26 -34.45 -12.71
N VAL A 132 -57.03 -33.85 -11.55
CA VAL A 132 -55.94 -32.90 -11.34
C VAL A 132 -55.14 -33.37 -10.14
N SER A 133 -53.87 -33.72 -10.37
CA SER A 133 -52.88 -33.73 -9.28
C SER A 133 -52.34 -32.31 -9.13
N ILE A 134 -52.38 -31.83 -7.89
CA ILE A 134 -52.16 -30.43 -7.48
C ILE A 134 -51.03 -30.47 -6.47
N THR A 135 -49.95 -29.73 -6.72
CA THR A 135 -49.09 -29.27 -5.62
C THR A 135 -49.93 -28.42 -4.67
N PRO A 136 -49.73 -28.48 -3.34
CA PRO A 136 -50.54 -27.72 -2.40
C PRO A 136 -50.71 -26.25 -2.81
N GLY A 137 -51.95 -25.75 -2.83
CA GLY A 137 -52.23 -24.35 -3.16
C GLY A 137 -51.68 -23.39 -2.10
N LEU A 138 -51.65 -22.09 -2.38
CA LEU A 138 -50.97 -21.11 -1.52
C LEU A 138 -51.58 -21.10 -0.11
N ALA A 139 -52.91 -21.12 -0.01
CA ALA A 139 -53.60 -21.21 1.28
C ALA A 139 -53.27 -22.51 2.03
N GLN A 140 -53.03 -23.62 1.31
CA GLN A 140 -52.62 -24.88 1.93
C GLN A 140 -51.17 -24.81 2.38
N ILE A 141 -50.28 -24.22 1.60
CA ILE A 141 -48.87 -24.00 1.97
C ILE A 141 -48.79 -23.15 3.25
N GLN A 142 -49.55 -22.06 3.30
CA GLN A 142 -49.64 -21.17 4.45
C GLN A 142 -50.25 -21.82 5.70
N GLN A 143 -51.11 -22.84 5.54
CA GLN A 143 -51.75 -23.55 6.65
C GLN A 143 -51.01 -24.82 7.07
N ALA A 144 -50.32 -25.47 6.14
CA ALA A 144 -49.81 -26.83 6.31
C ALA A 144 -48.67 -26.92 7.31
N SER A 145 -47.99 -25.80 7.62
CA SER A 145 -46.78 -25.71 8.46
C SER A 145 -45.58 -26.56 7.98
N VAL A 146 -45.81 -27.67 7.26
CA VAL A 146 -44.79 -28.57 6.70
C VAL A 146 -45.22 -29.13 5.34
N LEU A 147 -44.37 -28.97 4.34
CA LEU A 147 -44.43 -29.56 3.01
C LEU A 147 -43.29 -30.58 2.88
N HIS A 148 -43.64 -31.86 2.73
CA HIS A 148 -42.62 -32.90 2.55
C HIS A 148 -42.40 -33.16 1.06
N SER A 149 -41.18 -32.90 0.59
CA SER A 149 -40.71 -33.23 -0.77
C SER A 149 -41.62 -32.73 -1.89
N ALA A 150 -42.14 -31.51 -1.76
CA ALA A 150 -43.00 -30.90 -2.76
C ALA A 150 -42.19 -30.48 -4.00
N ASP A 151 -42.72 -30.77 -5.19
CA ASP A 151 -42.16 -30.23 -6.42
C ASP A 151 -42.78 -28.87 -6.72
N LEU A 152 -42.00 -27.82 -6.51
CA LEU A 152 -42.38 -26.42 -6.62
C LEU A 152 -41.54 -25.73 -7.71
N THR A 153 -41.01 -26.47 -8.71
CA THR A 153 -40.17 -25.82 -9.73
C THR A 153 -40.96 -24.82 -10.55
N TRP A 154 -40.35 -23.66 -10.81
CA TRP A 154 -40.94 -22.53 -11.53
C TRP A 154 -42.24 -21.97 -10.89
N VAL A 155 -42.51 -22.28 -9.61
CA VAL A 155 -43.67 -21.74 -8.92
C VAL A 155 -43.54 -20.22 -8.75
N TYR A 156 -44.64 -19.48 -8.89
CA TYR A 156 -44.68 -18.05 -8.62
C TYR A 156 -45.41 -17.78 -7.30
N MET A 157 -44.67 -17.28 -6.33
CA MET A 157 -45.10 -16.90 -4.98
C MET A 157 -44.61 -15.49 -4.61
N GLU A 158 -44.47 -14.60 -5.58
CA GLU A 158 -44.08 -13.21 -5.32
C GLU A 158 -45.00 -12.60 -4.25
N SER A 159 -44.41 -11.90 -3.27
CA SER A 159 -45.11 -11.24 -2.16
C SER A 159 -45.95 -12.17 -1.27
N ALA A 160 -45.80 -13.49 -1.38
CA ALA A 160 -46.51 -14.42 -0.52
C ALA A 160 -46.03 -14.34 0.94
N ASP A 161 -46.95 -14.47 1.89
CA ASP A 161 -46.58 -14.74 3.29
C ASP A 161 -46.37 -16.25 3.47
N LEU A 162 -45.14 -16.65 3.70
CA LEU A 162 -44.67 -18.02 3.87
C LEU A 162 -43.94 -18.17 5.21
N SER A 163 -44.24 -17.30 6.16
CA SER A 163 -43.65 -17.36 7.50
C SER A 163 -43.95 -18.69 8.17
N TYR A 164 -42.95 -19.24 8.86
CA TYR A 164 -43.01 -20.53 9.57
C TYR A 164 -43.29 -21.77 8.71
N VAL A 165 -43.28 -21.66 7.37
CA VAL A 165 -43.48 -22.81 6.49
C VAL A 165 -42.20 -23.63 6.40
N ASP A 166 -42.32 -24.95 6.59
CA ASP A 166 -41.25 -25.91 6.35
C ASP A 166 -41.33 -26.48 4.93
N PHE A 167 -40.31 -26.18 4.11
CA PHE A 167 -40.10 -26.63 2.74
C PHE A 167 -39.08 -27.78 2.64
N SER A 168 -38.68 -28.41 3.74
CA SER A 168 -37.65 -29.46 3.76
C SER A 168 -37.90 -30.57 2.73
N GLY A 169 -36.86 -30.89 1.97
CA GLY A 169 -36.84 -31.85 0.87
C GLY A 169 -37.55 -31.40 -0.41
N SER A 170 -38.09 -30.18 -0.45
CA SER A 170 -38.82 -29.67 -1.61
C SER A 170 -37.88 -29.13 -2.69
N ASN A 171 -38.36 -29.15 -3.94
CA ASN A 171 -37.64 -28.62 -5.09
C ASN A 171 -38.28 -27.32 -5.58
N LEU A 172 -37.67 -26.18 -5.26
CA LEU A 172 -38.03 -24.83 -5.68
C LEU A 172 -37.16 -24.31 -6.82
N THR A 173 -36.57 -25.18 -7.64
CA THR A 173 -35.72 -24.75 -8.77
C THR A 173 -36.48 -23.76 -9.67
N HIS A 174 -35.88 -22.59 -9.95
CA HIS A 174 -36.49 -21.48 -10.70
C HIS A 174 -37.78 -20.87 -10.11
N ALA A 175 -38.12 -21.17 -8.86
CA ALA A 175 -39.26 -20.53 -8.20
C ALA A 175 -39.05 -19.02 -8.03
N ASP A 176 -40.11 -18.24 -8.15
CA ASP A 176 -40.11 -16.79 -7.88
C ASP A 176 -40.78 -16.52 -6.53
N LEU A 177 -39.97 -16.23 -5.54
CA LEU A 177 -40.34 -15.84 -4.18
C LEU A 177 -39.91 -14.39 -3.90
N SER A 178 -39.79 -13.56 -4.93
CA SER A 178 -39.43 -12.15 -4.76
C SER A 178 -40.44 -11.45 -3.85
N HIS A 179 -39.96 -10.54 -3.00
CA HIS A 179 -40.79 -9.81 -2.02
C HIS A 179 -41.56 -10.67 -0.99
N ALA A 180 -41.38 -12.00 -0.96
CA ALA A 180 -42.08 -12.88 -0.05
C ALA A 180 -41.61 -12.70 1.41
N ASN A 181 -42.47 -13.06 2.36
CA ASN A 181 -42.13 -13.14 3.78
C ASN A 181 -41.85 -14.60 4.16
N LEU A 182 -40.59 -14.96 4.40
CA LEU A 182 -40.12 -16.26 4.86
C LEU A 182 -39.59 -16.22 6.30
N PHE A 183 -40.08 -15.29 7.13
CA PHE A 183 -39.71 -15.21 8.55
C PHE A 183 -39.84 -16.57 9.24
N GLU A 184 -38.76 -17.07 9.83
CA GLU A 184 -38.67 -18.38 10.50
C GLU A 184 -39.11 -19.59 9.64
N ALA A 185 -39.11 -19.47 8.30
CA ALA A 185 -39.32 -20.62 7.42
C ALA A 185 -38.13 -21.59 7.48
N THR A 186 -38.36 -22.85 7.14
CA THR A 186 -37.33 -23.90 7.11
C THR A 186 -37.14 -24.43 5.68
N LEU A 187 -35.93 -24.40 5.16
CA LEU A 187 -35.53 -24.91 3.83
C LEU A 187 -34.24 -25.74 3.96
N GLN A 188 -34.25 -26.76 4.82
CA GLN A 188 -33.05 -27.50 5.22
C GLN A 188 -32.89 -28.85 4.50
N GLY A 189 -31.67 -29.35 4.46
CA GLY A 189 -31.36 -30.70 3.97
C GLY A 189 -30.88 -30.73 2.51
N THR A 190 -30.06 -31.74 2.20
CA THR A 190 -29.43 -31.92 0.87
C THR A 190 -30.40 -32.18 -0.27
N ASP A 191 -31.61 -32.60 0.06
CA ASP A 191 -32.74 -32.81 -0.83
C ASP A 191 -33.59 -31.55 -1.05
N THR A 192 -33.33 -30.46 -0.31
CA THR A 192 -33.93 -29.15 -0.57
C THR A 192 -33.16 -28.42 -1.66
N ILE A 193 -33.81 -28.22 -2.81
CA ILE A 193 -33.20 -27.64 -4.02
C ILE A 193 -33.85 -26.29 -4.32
N LEU A 194 -33.07 -25.23 -4.28
CA LEU A 194 -33.45 -23.83 -4.51
C LEU A 194 -32.68 -23.23 -5.70
N SER A 195 -32.06 -24.06 -6.53
CA SER A 195 -31.20 -23.61 -7.63
C SER A 195 -31.95 -22.64 -8.55
N GLN A 196 -31.35 -21.50 -8.87
CA GLN A 196 -31.94 -20.47 -9.73
C GLN A 196 -33.28 -19.89 -9.22
N ALA A 197 -33.66 -20.12 -7.96
CA ALA A 197 -34.83 -19.49 -7.36
C ALA A 197 -34.56 -17.99 -7.08
N VAL A 198 -35.61 -17.17 -7.14
CA VAL A 198 -35.54 -15.72 -6.94
C VAL A 198 -36.15 -15.38 -5.58
N PHE A 199 -35.34 -14.91 -4.67
CA PHE A 199 -35.69 -14.37 -3.34
C PHE A 199 -35.45 -12.85 -3.25
N ALA A 200 -35.32 -12.17 -4.40
CA ALA A 200 -35.02 -10.74 -4.43
C ALA A 200 -36.01 -9.94 -3.57
N ASN A 201 -35.50 -9.08 -2.68
CA ASN A 201 -36.28 -8.26 -1.73
C ASN A 201 -37.13 -9.06 -0.70
N ALA A 202 -36.92 -10.37 -0.54
CA ALA A 202 -37.65 -11.18 0.43
C ALA A 202 -37.26 -10.84 1.88
N GLN A 203 -38.19 -11.06 2.81
CA GLN A 203 -37.94 -10.99 4.26
C GLN A 203 -37.68 -12.40 4.79
N MET A 204 -36.44 -12.71 5.16
CA MET A 204 -35.98 -14.06 5.53
C MET A 204 -35.25 -14.06 6.87
N ASN A 205 -35.70 -13.21 7.82
CA ASN A 205 -35.09 -13.18 9.14
C ASN A 205 -35.35 -14.52 9.85
N TYR A 206 -34.32 -15.07 10.51
CA TYR A 206 -34.37 -16.35 11.24
C TYR A 206 -34.74 -17.57 10.39
N THR A 207 -34.66 -17.49 9.06
CA THR A 207 -34.90 -18.66 8.19
C THR A 207 -33.80 -19.71 8.41
N ILE A 208 -34.17 -20.99 8.43
CA ILE A 208 -33.24 -22.12 8.65
C ILE A 208 -33.03 -22.86 7.33
N MET A 209 -31.85 -22.77 6.76
CA MET A 209 -31.52 -23.30 5.43
C MET A 209 -30.19 -24.11 5.36
N PRO A 210 -29.77 -24.86 6.40
CA PRO A 210 -28.52 -25.59 6.34
C PRO A 210 -28.58 -26.75 5.34
N ASN A 211 -27.44 -27.09 4.75
CA ASN A 211 -27.25 -28.21 3.81
C ASN A 211 -28.07 -28.14 2.50
N CYS A 212 -28.74 -27.03 2.19
CA CYS A 212 -29.55 -26.92 0.96
C CYS A 212 -28.67 -26.68 -0.29
N THR A 213 -29.21 -26.96 -1.47
CA THR A 213 -28.58 -26.57 -2.75
C THR A 213 -29.30 -25.37 -3.35
N ALA A 214 -28.67 -24.21 -3.35
CA ALA A 214 -29.22 -22.95 -3.84
C ALA A 214 -28.33 -22.30 -4.92
N THR A 215 -27.68 -23.11 -5.75
CA THR A 215 -26.76 -22.65 -6.80
C THR A 215 -27.46 -21.70 -7.77
N GLY A 216 -26.87 -20.51 -7.98
CA GLY A 216 -27.41 -19.49 -8.88
C GLY A 216 -28.70 -18.84 -8.42
N ALA A 217 -29.11 -19.01 -7.16
CA ALA A 217 -30.28 -18.35 -6.60
C ALA A 217 -30.03 -16.83 -6.43
N ASP A 218 -31.07 -16.03 -6.53
CA ASP A 218 -31.02 -14.57 -6.40
C ASP A 218 -31.60 -14.09 -5.08
N PHE A 219 -30.75 -13.70 -4.14
CA PHE A 219 -31.10 -13.11 -2.85
C PHE A 219 -30.95 -11.59 -2.81
N SER A 220 -30.86 -10.91 -3.96
CA SER A 220 -30.58 -9.47 -4.05
C SER A 220 -31.52 -8.64 -3.17
N ASN A 221 -30.95 -7.77 -2.34
CA ASN A 221 -31.68 -6.91 -1.39
C ASN A 221 -32.59 -7.64 -0.39
N ALA A 222 -32.47 -8.96 -0.24
CA ALA A 222 -33.20 -9.69 0.78
C ALA A 222 -32.72 -9.29 2.19
N VAL A 223 -33.62 -9.40 3.17
CA VAL A 223 -33.29 -9.17 4.59
C VAL A 223 -33.22 -10.52 5.28
N MET A 224 -32.00 -11.00 5.50
CA MET A 224 -31.69 -12.37 5.94
C MET A 224 -30.95 -12.37 7.29
N LYS A 225 -31.39 -11.55 8.25
CA LYS A 225 -30.72 -11.46 9.56
C LYS A 225 -30.91 -12.76 10.34
N PHE A 226 -29.87 -13.22 11.03
CA PHE A 226 -29.89 -14.47 11.80
C PHE A 226 -30.26 -15.72 10.97
N VAL A 227 -30.10 -15.68 9.64
CA VAL A 227 -30.33 -16.85 8.78
C VAL A 227 -29.27 -17.92 9.06
N VAL A 228 -29.66 -19.19 9.00
CA VAL A 228 -28.73 -20.33 9.09
C VAL A 228 -28.54 -20.93 7.70
N LEU A 229 -27.34 -20.77 7.14
CA LEU A 229 -26.92 -21.25 5.82
C LEU A 229 -25.74 -22.23 5.92
N SER A 230 -25.47 -22.80 7.10
CA SER A 230 -24.34 -23.69 7.32
C SER A 230 -24.36 -24.87 6.34
N ASP A 231 -23.21 -25.20 5.77
CA ASP A 231 -23.01 -26.28 4.79
C ASP A 231 -23.86 -26.15 3.49
N ALA A 232 -24.48 -24.99 3.23
CA ALA A 232 -25.27 -24.77 2.02
C ALA A 232 -24.38 -24.60 0.77
N ASN A 233 -24.84 -25.12 -0.37
CA ASN A 233 -24.22 -24.85 -1.66
C ASN A 233 -24.88 -23.63 -2.32
N LEU A 234 -24.22 -22.48 -2.22
CA LEU A 234 -24.64 -21.16 -2.68
C LEU A 234 -23.77 -20.66 -3.85
N SER A 235 -23.15 -21.60 -4.58
CA SER A 235 -22.24 -21.27 -5.67
C SER A 235 -22.94 -20.47 -6.77
N SER A 236 -22.27 -19.45 -7.29
CA SER A 236 -22.77 -18.55 -8.33
C SER A 236 -24.08 -17.81 -7.99
N SER A 237 -24.50 -17.78 -6.73
CA SER A 237 -25.70 -17.07 -6.28
C SER A 237 -25.46 -15.57 -6.13
N THR A 238 -26.54 -14.78 -6.13
CA THR A 238 -26.49 -13.32 -6.00
C THR A 238 -26.97 -12.88 -4.63
N PHE A 239 -26.16 -12.09 -3.92
CA PHE A 239 -26.40 -11.48 -2.61
C PHE A 239 -26.17 -9.96 -2.63
N ILE A 240 -26.34 -9.33 -3.79
CA ILE A 240 -26.08 -7.89 -3.95
C ILE A 240 -27.01 -7.10 -3.01
N GLY A 241 -26.42 -6.29 -2.13
CA GLY A 241 -27.15 -5.49 -1.15
C GLY A 241 -27.90 -6.29 -0.07
N THR A 242 -27.68 -7.61 0.02
CA THR A 242 -28.37 -8.47 0.99
C THR A 242 -27.90 -8.20 2.40
N ASN A 243 -28.82 -8.27 3.37
CA ASN A 243 -28.50 -8.12 4.78
C ASN A 243 -28.38 -9.48 5.47
N LEU A 244 -27.15 -9.93 5.70
CA LEU A 244 -26.77 -11.17 6.40
C LEU A 244 -26.24 -10.89 7.83
N THR A 245 -26.73 -9.82 8.48
CA THR A 245 -26.31 -9.49 9.84
C THR A 245 -26.56 -10.68 10.77
N ASP A 246 -25.55 -11.07 11.56
CA ASP A 246 -25.58 -12.17 12.52
C ASP A 246 -25.99 -13.54 11.91
N ALA A 247 -25.82 -13.73 10.60
CA ALA A 247 -26.07 -14.99 9.92
C ALA A 247 -24.97 -16.04 10.22
N SER A 248 -25.29 -17.34 10.15
CA SER A 248 -24.28 -18.41 10.10
C SER A 248 -24.17 -18.94 8.68
N LEU A 249 -22.98 -18.85 8.10
CA LEU A 249 -22.61 -19.41 6.79
C LEU A 249 -21.46 -20.42 6.94
N ASP A 250 -21.32 -21.03 8.12
CA ASP A 250 -20.24 -21.96 8.43
C ASP A 250 -20.12 -23.05 7.37
N SER A 251 -18.92 -23.24 6.82
CA SER A 251 -18.61 -24.21 5.76
C SER A 251 -19.47 -24.08 4.48
N ALA A 252 -20.20 -22.98 4.27
CA ALA A 252 -20.99 -22.79 3.06
C ALA A 252 -20.09 -22.58 1.83
N ASN A 253 -20.59 -22.99 0.65
CA ASN A 253 -19.91 -22.79 -0.61
C ASN A 253 -20.49 -21.59 -1.37
N LEU A 254 -19.76 -20.48 -1.43
CA LEU A 254 -20.09 -19.25 -2.16
C LEU A 254 -19.15 -19.02 -3.36
N THR A 255 -18.61 -20.10 -3.92
CA THR A 255 -17.71 -20.01 -5.09
C THR A 255 -18.38 -19.24 -6.24
N GLY A 256 -17.74 -18.18 -6.71
CA GLY A 256 -18.24 -17.33 -7.80
C GLY A 256 -19.52 -16.55 -7.49
N ALA A 257 -19.94 -16.44 -6.22
CA ALA A 257 -21.11 -15.68 -5.84
C ALA A 257 -20.91 -14.16 -6.05
N SER A 258 -21.97 -13.45 -6.43
CA SER A 258 -21.96 -11.99 -6.50
C SER A 258 -22.53 -11.40 -5.21
N MET A 259 -21.71 -10.77 -4.39
CA MET A 259 -22.03 -10.34 -3.03
C MET A 259 -21.68 -8.86 -2.80
N ALA A 260 -21.73 -8.04 -3.85
CA ALA A 260 -21.40 -6.63 -3.74
C ALA A 260 -22.34 -5.91 -2.75
N ASN A 261 -21.77 -5.12 -1.85
CA ASN A 261 -22.46 -4.39 -0.77
C ASN A 261 -23.24 -5.28 0.20
N VAL A 262 -22.89 -6.57 0.32
CA VAL A 262 -23.49 -7.45 1.31
C VAL A 262 -23.13 -7.01 2.73
N ASN A 263 -24.08 -7.07 3.65
CA ASN A 263 -23.81 -6.79 5.06
C ASN A 263 -23.65 -8.09 5.84
N LEU A 264 -22.41 -8.44 6.19
CA LEU A 264 -22.01 -9.60 6.99
C LEU A 264 -21.63 -9.22 8.44
N TYR A 265 -22.13 -8.07 8.93
CA TYR A 265 -21.85 -7.63 10.30
C TYR A 265 -22.20 -8.72 11.33
N GLY A 266 -21.24 -9.10 12.17
CA GLY A 266 -21.44 -10.14 13.20
C GLY A 266 -21.68 -11.56 12.68
N ALA A 267 -21.62 -11.79 11.36
CA ALA A 267 -21.87 -13.11 10.77
C ALA A 267 -20.76 -14.10 11.14
N ILE A 268 -21.11 -15.38 11.20
CA ILE A 268 -20.18 -16.49 11.39
C ILE A 268 -19.92 -17.11 10.01
N VAL A 269 -18.69 -17.00 9.53
CA VAL A 269 -18.26 -17.46 8.20
C VAL A 269 -17.03 -18.38 8.31
N ILE A 270 -17.03 -19.25 9.31
CA ILE A 270 -15.90 -20.13 9.60
C ILE A 270 -15.82 -21.20 8.49
N GLY A 271 -14.66 -21.34 7.86
CA GLY A 271 -14.47 -22.34 6.79
C GLY A 271 -15.27 -22.07 5.51
N THR A 272 -15.96 -20.94 5.40
CA THR A 272 -16.77 -20.59 4.23
C THR A 272 -15.88 -20.36 3.01
N ASN A 273 -16.32 -20.85 1.84
CA ASN A 273 -15.58 -20.74 0.59
C ASN A 273 -16.11 -19.60 -0.28
N PHE A 274 -15.34 -18.51 -0.38
CA PHE A 274 -15.60 -17.34 -1.23
C PHE A 274 -14.69 -17.30 -2.46
N THR A 275 -14.18 -18.44 -2.92
CA THR A 275 -13.32 -18.51 -4.12
C THR A 275 -13.98 -17.80 -5.29
N GLN A 276 -13.29 -16.84 -5.90
CA GLN A 276 -13.80 -16.03 -7.03
C GLN A 276 -15.10 -15.25 -6.76
N ALA A 277 -15.50 -15.08 -5.49
CA ALA A 277 -16.68 -14.29 -5.14
C ALA A 277 -16.39 -12.78 -5.24
N ASP A 278 -17.42 -12.00 -5.55
CA ASP A 278 -17.37 -10.53 -5.51
C ASP A 278 -17.94 -10.02 -4.19
N LEU A 279 -17.08 -9.64 -3.25
CA LEU A 279 -17.39 -9.04 -1.95
C LEU A 279 -17.12 -7.51 -1.97
N SER A 280 -17.19 -6.86 -3.13
CA SER A 280 -16.93 -5.42 -3.22
C SER A 280 -17.88 -4.62 -2.33
N GLY A 281 -17.35 -3.76 -1.46
CA GLY A 281 -18.14 -2.96 -0.51
C GLY A 281 -18.78 -3.77 0.62
N ALA A 282 -18.43 -5.05 0.79
CA ALA A 282 -18.99 -5.88 1.85
C ALA A 282 -18.61 -5.38 3.25
N ASN A 283 -19.54 -5.45 4.20
CA ASN A 283 -19.26 -5.13 5.61
C ASN A 283 -19.00 -6.42 6.40
N LEU A 284 -17.74 -6.68 6.76
CA LEU A 284 -17.31 -7.84 7.57
C LEU A 284 -16.92 -7.43 9.00
N LEU A 285 -17.35 -6.26 9.47
CA LEU A 285 -17.05 -5.82 10.84
C LEU A 285 -17.68 -6.78 11.87
N LEU A 286 -16.89 -7.22 12.85
CA LEU A 286 -17.26 -8.23 13.87
C LEU A 286 -17.63 -9.62 13.33
N ALA A 287 -17.48 -9.88 12.03
CA ALA A 287 -17.66 -11.23 11.50
C ALA A 287 -16.60 -12.18 12.08
N ASN A 288 -16.96 -13.43 12.33
CA ASN A 288 -16.00 -14.48 12.68
C ASN A 288 -15.52 -15.18 11.40
N ILE A 289 -14.29 -14.88 11.00
CA ILE A 289 -13.67 -15.30 9.74
C ILE A 289 -12.56 -16.36 9.93
N ASP A 290 -12.64 -17.21 10.94
CA ASP A 290 -11.63 -18.27 11.11
C ASP A 290 -11.62 -19.23 9.89
N SER A 291 -10.43 -19.54 9.37
CA SER A 291 -10.24 -20.38 8.17
C SER A 291 -11.06 -19.91 6.94
N PHE A 292 -11.06 -18.61 6.68
CA PHE A 292 -11.74 -17.97 5.55
C PHE A 292 -11.03 -18.23 4.21
N HIS A 293 -11.72 -18.76 3.20
CA HIS A 293 -11.11 -19.06 1.88
C HIS A 293 -11.53 -18.02 0.84
N ILE A 294 -10.60 -17.19 0.39
CA ILE A 294 -10.82 -16.12 -0.59
C ILE A 294 -9.92 -16.14 -1.85
N PRO A 295 -9.39 -17.26 -2.36
CA PRO A 295 -8.63 -17.25 -3.62
C PRO A 295 -9.41 -16.61 -4.77
N GLY A 296 -8.80 -15.63 -5.45
CA GLY A 296 -9.42 -14.88 -6.54
C GLY A 296 -10.62 -14.01 -6.18
N ALA A 297 -10.94 -13.84 -4.90
CA ALA A 297 -12.07 -13.02 -4.48
C ALA A 297 -11.78 -11.52 -4.63
N THR A 298 -12.81 -10.74 -4.94
CA THR A 298 -12.71 -9.27 -4.98
C THR A 298 -13.32 -8.68 -3.71
N LEU A 299 -12.50 -8.05 -2.88
CA LEU A 299 -12.90 -7.35 -1.64
C LEU A 299 -12.71 -5.83 -1.76
N SER A 300 -12.89 -5.29 -2.97
CA SER A 300 -12.67 -3.87 -3.25
C SER A 300 -13.62 -3.00 -2.40
N GLY A 301 -13.08 -2.09 -1.59
CA GLY A 301 -13.88 -1.24 -0.70
C GLY A 301 -14.56 -1.98 0.47
N ALA A 302 -14.23 -3.25 0.72
CA ALA A 302 -14.80 -4.00 1.83
C ALA A 302 -14.28 -3.49 3.19
N ASN A 303 -15.08 -3.65 4.25
CA ASN A 303 -14.70 -3.30 5.62
C ASN A 303 -14.27 -4.55 6.40
N LEU A 304 -12.97 -4.67 6.64
CA LEU A 304 -12.26 -5.74 7.34
C LEU A 304 -11.53 -5.22 8.59
N ASN A 305 -11.92 -4.06 9.10
CA ASN A 305 -11.25 -3.45 10.25
C ASN A 305 -11.24 -4.39 11.47
N ASN A 306 -10.07 -4.53 12.09
CA ASN A 306 -9.76 -5.34 13.27
C ASN A 306 -9.92 -6.86 13.08
N GLN A 307 -9.94 -7.34 11.82
CA GLN A 307 -10.06 -8.75 11.53
C GLN A 307 -8.74 -9.53 11.68
N ASP A 308 -8.84 -10.82 11.97
CA ASP A 308 -7.71 -11.75 11.99
C ASP A 308 -7.72 -12.63 10.74
N LEU A 309 -6.80 -12.36 9.81
CA LEU A 309 -6.64 -13.09 8.55
C LEU A 309 -5.45 -14.06 8.59
N THR A 310 -4.87 -14.33 9.76
CA THR A 310 -3.67 -15.21 9.87
C THR A 310 -3.92 -16.65 9.41
N ARG A 311 -5.18 -17.08 9.36
CA ARG A 311 -5.61 -18.41 8.90
C ARG A 311 -6.41 -18.36 7.59
N ALA A 312 -6.49 -17.21 6.93
CA ALA A 312 -7.19 -17.07 5.67
C ALA A 312 -6.36 -17.65 4.51
N GLU A 313 -7.03 -18.29 3.56
CA GLU A 313 -6.42 -18.71 2.30
C GLU A 313 -6.56 -17.58 1.28
N ILE A 314 -5.43 -16.99 0.90
CA ILE A 314 -5.31 -15.83 0.02
C ILE A 314 -4.34 -16.19 -1.11
N ASP A 315 -4.60 -15.72 -2.33
CA ASP A 315 -3.73 -15.92 -3.49
C ASP A 315 -3.46 -14.60 -4.25
N ALA A 316 -2.60 -14.68 -5.26
CA ALA A 316 -2.22 -13.54 -6.11
C ALA A 316 -3.37 -12.89 -6.89
N HIS A 317 -4.55 -13.52 -6.93
CA HIS A 317 -5.73 -12.99 -7.61
C HIS A 317 -6.71 -12.31 -6.65
N THR A 318 -6.43 -12.34 -5.35
CA THR A 318 -7.24 -11.69 -4.32
C THR A 318 -7.02 -10.17 -4.34
N ASN A 319 -8.11 -9.40 -4.33
CA ASN A 319 -8.07 -7.95 -4.51
C ASN A 319 -8.70 -7.20 -3.33
N PHE A 320 -7.88 -6.46 -2.57
CA PHE A 320 -8.27 -5.57 -1.47
C PHE A 320 -8.23 -4.08 -1.82
N THR A 321 -8.37 -3.73 -3.10
CA THR A 321 -8.32 -2.33 -3.55
C THR A 321 -9.27 -1.44 -2.73
N SER A 322 -8.78 -0.34 -2.15
CA SER A 322 -9.58 0.59 -1.33
C SER A 322 -10.30 -0.05 -0.12
N ALA A 323 -9.94 -1.27 0.30
CA ALA A 323 -10.53 -1.90 1.47
C ALA A 323 -10.13 -1.17 2.76
N SER A 324 -11.04 -1.13 3.74
CA SER A 324 -10.73 -0.69 5.11
C SER A 324 -10.22 -1.89 5.90
N MET A 325 -8.94 -1.87 6.26
CA MET A 325 -8.22 -2.98 6.89
C MET A 325 -7.40 -2.52 8.11
N GLN A 326 -7.90 -1.54 8.86
CA GLN A 326 -7.23 -1.00 10.03
C GLN A 326 -7.04 -2.10 11.09
N ASN A 327 -5.84 -2.19 11.66
CA ASN A 327 -5.45 -3.18 12.68
C ASN A 327 -5.67 -4.65 12.27
N VAL A 328 -5.71 -4.96 10.97
CA VAL A 328 -5.84 -6.33 10.49
C VAL A 328 -4.59 -7.15 10.85
N ARG A 329 -4.77 -8.43 11.19
CA ARG A 329 -3.65 -9.36 11.44
C ARG A 329 -3.40 -10.23 10.21
N LEU A 330 -2.21 -10.12 9.63
CA LEU A 330 -1.71 -10.82 8.44
C LEU A 330 -0.31 -11.44 8.68
N ASN A 331 0.03 -11.69 9.95
CA ASN A 331 1.34 -12.23 10.33
C ASN A 331 1.52 -13.64 9.76
N ASN A 332 2.69 -13.92 9.21
CA ASN A 332 3.06 -15.21 8.60
C ASN A 332 2.12 -15.67 7.45
N CYS A 333 1.41 -14.75 6.81
CA CYS A 333 0.58 -15.07 5.64
C CYS A 333 1.41 -15.14 4.35
N ALA A 334 0.97 -15.97 3.41
CA ALA A 334 1.45 -15.96 2.03
C ALA A 334 0.57 -14.99 1.21
N LEU A 335 1.11 -13.83 0.88
CA LEU A 335 0.43 -12.71 0.23
C LEU A 335 1.08 -12.34 -1.11
N ASN A 336 1.70 -13.33 -1.76
CA ASN A 336 2.40 -13.17 -3.02
C ASN A 336 1.46 -12.61 -4.09
N GLY A 337 1.81 -11.50 -4.72
CA GLY A 337 1.03 -10.87 -5.80
C GLY A 337 -0.31 -10.26 -5.40
N VAL A 338 -0.65 -10.22 -4.10
CA VAL A 338 -1.95 -9.70 -3.64
C VAL A 338 -2.04 -8.19 -3.91
N THR A 339 -3.24 -7.72 -4.28
CA THR A 339 -3.50 -6.29 -4.53
C THR A 339 -4.06 -5.61 -3.29
N PHE A 340 -3.37 -4.60 -2.77
CA PHE A 340 -3.75 -3.72 -1.65
C PHE A 340 -3.81 -2.24 -2.06
N THR A 341 -3.89 -1.93 -3.36
CA THR A 341 -3.84 -0.56 -3.87
C THR A 341 -4.90 0.33 -3.20
N HIS A 342 -4.52 1.49 -2.67
CA HIS A 342 -5.40 2.40 -1.90
C HIS A 342 -6.04 1.81 -0.63
N ALA A 343 -5.65 0.62 -0.16
CA ALA A 343 -6.18 0.05 1.08
C ALA A 343 -5.74 0.86 2.31
N ASP A 344 -6.61 0.96 3.30
CA ASP A 344 -6.27 1.49 4.61
C ASP A 344 -5.77 0.36 5.51
N LEU A 345 -4.45 0.24 5.62
CA LEU A 345 -3.71 -0.74 6.42
C LEU A 345 -3.14 -0.10 7.69
N THR A 346 -3.75 0.97 8.20
CA THR A 346 -3.29 1.63 9.42
C THR A 346 -3.23 0.64 10.58
N GLY A 347 -2.06 0.49 11.20
CA GLY A 347 -1.83 -0.45 12.31
C GLY A 347 -1.87 -1.93 11.92
N ALA A 348 -1.88 -2.27 10.63
CA ALA A 348 -1.86 -3.67 10.17
C ALA A 348 -0.59 -4.41 10.61
N LEU A 349 -0.70 -5.72 10.83
CA LEU A 349 0.39 -6.56 11.30
C LEU A 349 0.78 -7.61 10.23
N PHE A 350 1.93 -7.41 9.59
CA PHE A 350 2.51 -8.24 8.53
C PHE A 350 3.78 -8.98 8.98
N ASP A 351 4.03 -9.11 10.29
CA ASP A 351 5.30 -9.68 10.76
C ASP A 351 5.50 -11.11 10.20
N GLY A 352 6.65 -11.34 9.54
CA GLY A 352 7.00 -12.61 8.91
C GLY A 352 6.18 -13.03 7.68
N SER A 353 5.33 -12.15 7.12
CA SER A 353 4.55 -12.47 5.91
C SER A 353 5.39 -12.44 4.62
N ASP A 354 4.91 -13.13 3.59
CA ASP A 354 5.47 -13.07 2.24
C ASP A 354 4.62 -12.18 1.33
N LEU A 355 5.05 -10.94 1.11
CA LEU A 355 4.42 -9.94 0.24
C LEU A 355 5.13 -9.84 -1.11
N THR A 356 5.83 -10.89 -1.54
CA THR A 356 6.56 -10.89 -2.82
C THR A 356 5.62 -10.56 -3.99
N GLY A 357 5.92 -9.50 -4.73
CA GLY A 357 5.13 -9.02 -5.88
C GLY A 357 3.80 -8.36 -5.51
N ALA A 358 3.51 -8.11 -4.23
CA ALA A 358 2.27 -7.46 -3.81
C ALA A 358 2.21 -5.99 -4.29
N ASP A 359 1.02 -5.51 -4.63
CA ASP A 359 0.78 -4.11 -4.98
C ASP A 359 0.18 -3.35 -3.79
N LEU A 360 1.02 -2.58 -3.09
CA LEU A 360 0.68 -1.68 -1.99
C LEU A 360 0.69 -0.20 -2.44
N SER A 361 0.64 0.08 -3.74
CA SER A 361 0.71 1.45 -4.25
C SER A 361 -0.44 2.30 -3.70
N PHE A 362 -0.14 3.51 -3.25
CA PHE A 362 -1.11 4.42 -2.61
C PHE A 362 -1.80 3.88 -1.34
N ALA A 363 -1.37 2.74 -0.79
CA ALA A 363 -1.92 2.21 0.46
C ALA A 363 -1.47 3.05 1.67
N THR A 364 -2.26 3.04 2.74
CA THR A 364 -1.91 3.68 4.01
C THR A 364 -1.43 2.63 5.01
N LEU A 365 -0.14 2.56 5.26
CA LEU A 365 0.54 1.68 6.22
C LEU A 365 0.97 2.42 7.50
N THR A 366 0.25 3.48 7.89
CA THR A 366 0.59 4.26 9.09
C THR A 366 0.63 3.36 10.33
N ASN A 367 1.76 3.37 11.05
CA ASN A 367 2.04 2.52 12.22
C ASN A 367 1.90 1.01 11.95
N ALA A 368 1.97 0.56 10.68
CA ALA A 368 1.97 -0.85 10.35
C ALA A 368 3.26 -1.54 10.81
N SER A 369 3.15 -2.82 11.14
CA SER A 369 4.24 -3.68 11.56
C SER A 369 4.63 -4.62 10.41
N LEU A 370 5.85 -4.51 9.92
CA LEU A 370 6.42 -5.34 8.85
C LEU A 370 7.81 -5.85 9.29
N LYS A 371 7.90 -6.48 10.45
CA LYS A 371 9.16 -6.95 11.05
C LYS A 371 9.44 -8.42 10.72
N ASN A 372 10.56 -8.91 11.27
CA ASN A 372 10.92 -10.33 11.34
C ASN A 372 11.07 -10.98 9.96
N GLY A 373 11.80 -10.31 9.06
CA GLY A 373 12.13 -10.88 7.75
C GLY A 373 10.93 -10.94 6.78
N VAL A 374 9.96 -10.04 6.95
CA VAL A 374 8.89 -9.84 5.94
C VAL A 374 9.53 -9.74 4.55
N LYS A 375 8.97 -10.45 3.57
CA LYS A 375 9.48 -10.43 2.20
C LYS A 375 8.66 -9.48 1.35
N LEU A 376 9.33 -8.58 0.67
CA LEU A 376 8.76 -7.53 -0.16
C LEU A 376 9.45 -7.48 -1.53
N PHE A 377 10.11 -8.57 -1.93
CA PHE A 377 10.71 -8.69 -3.26
C PHE A 377 9.70 -8.35 -4.34
N SER A 378 10.08 -7.56 -5.34
CA SER A 378 9.22 -7.13 -6.45
C SER A 378 7.92 -6.40 -6.02
N ALA A 379 7.76 -6.02 -4.75
CA ALA A 379 6.56 -5.34 -4.27
C ALA A 379 6.55 -3.86 -4.68
N SER A 380 5.38 -3.32 -4.98
CA SER A 380 5.22 -1.88 -5.20
C SER A 380 4.62 -1.23 -3.96
N LEU A 381 5.35 -0.30 -3.35
CA LEU A 381 4.91 0.61 -2.31
C LEU A 381 4.89 2.07 -2.82
N SER A 382 4.84 2.24 -4.15
CA SER A 382 4.90 3.55 -4.79
C SER A 382 3.80 4.48 -4.28
N ASN A 383 4.17 5.71 -3.89
CA ASN A 383 3.24 6.71 -3.33
C ASN A 383 2.42 6.23 -2.11
N SER A 384 2.84 5.18 -1.42
CA SER A 384 2.19 4.72 -0.18
C SER A 384 2.55 5.64 1.00
N THR A 385 1.73 5.59 2.05
CA THR A 385 2.04 6.24 3.33
C THR A 385 2.58 5.21 4.32
N LEU A 386 3.80 5.37 4.82
CA LEU A 386 4.44 4.49 5.81
C LEU A 386 4.77 5.25 7.10
N THR A 387 3.97 6.27 7.46
CA THR A 387 4.22 7.09 8.65
C THR A 387 4.33 6.21 9.90
N GLY A 388 5.49 6.21 10.57
CA GLY A 388 5.73 5.38 11.76
C GLY A 388 5.71 3.87 11.54
N ALA A 389 5.74 3.40 10.28
CA ALA A 389 5.80 1.97 9.99
C ALA A 389 7.14 1.37 10.41
N ASN A 390 7.11 0.12 10.87
CA ASN A 390 8.32 -0.58 11.32
C ASN A 390 8.67 -1.72 10.35
N LEU A 391 9.75 -1.54 9.60
CA LEU A 391 10.30 -2.47 8.61
C LEU A 391 11.64 -3.07 9.07
N THR A 392 11.83 -3.25 10.38
CA THR A 392 13.07 -3.80 10.93
C THR A 392 13.34 -5.21 10.39
N GLY A 393 14.48 -5.39 9.72
CA GLY A 393 14.89 -6.64 9.09
C GLY A 393 14.09 -7.03 7.84
N ALA A 394 13.28 -6.12 7.28
CA ALA A 394 12.49 -6.39 6.08
C ALA A 394 13.38 -6.65 4.85
N GLN A 395 12.89 -7.51 3.95
CA GLN A 395 13.60 -7.96 2.76
C GLN A 395 12.98 -7.34 1.51
N LEU A 396 13.51 -6.19 1.08
CA LEU A 396 13.01 -5.44 -0.08
C LEU A 396 13.95 -5.51 -1.29
N GLY A 397 15.25 -5.71 -1.06
CA GLY A 397 16.26 -5.67 -2.10
C GLY A 397 16.36 -6.96 -2.93
N ALA A 398 16.97 -6.87 -4.11
CA ALA A 398 17.14 -8.00 -5.04
C ALA A 398 18.18 -9.06 -4.60
N LYS A 399 18.74 -8.92 -3.39
CA LYS A 399 19.60 -9.92 -2.76
C LYS A 399 18.79 -10.71 -1.74
N GLN A 400 19.15 -11.98 -1.54
CA GLN A 400 18.60 -12.81 -0.48
C GLN A 400 19.69 -13.48 0.33
N GLU A 401 19.40 -13.76 1.60
CA GLU A 401 20.27 -14.57 2.44
C GLU A 401 20.30 -16.00 1.89
N ALA A 402 21.49 -16.48 1.55
CA ALA A 402 21.72 -17.80 1.00
C ALA A 402 22.02 -18.82 2.10
N PHE A 403 22.94 -18.47 2.99
CA PHE A 403 23.39 -19.29 4.11
C PHE A 403 24.15 -18.44 5.13
N THR A 404 24.50 -19.04 6.27
CA THR A 404 25.25 -18.39 7.33
C THR A 404 26.59 -19.07 7.57
N LEU A 405 27.56 -18.31 8.06
CA LEU A 405 28.90 -18.76 8.40
C LEU A 405 29.25 -18.40 9.85
N SER A 406 30.25 -19.09 10.41
CA SER A 406 30.75 -18.83 11.76
C SER A 406 31.54 -17.51 11.84
N THR A 407 31.30 -16.73 12.90
CA THR A 407 32.08 -15.52 13.23
C THR A 407 33.56 -15.81 13.49
N SER A 408 33.97 -17.06 13.67
CA SER A 408 35.39 -17.44 13.73
C SER A 408 36.18 -17.12 12.45
N LEU A 409 35.48 -16.95 11.31
CA LEU A 409 36.10 -16.62 10.02
C LEU A 409 36.39 -15.14 9.83
N VAL A 410 36.04 -14.26 10.78
CA VAL A 410 36.25 -12.81 10.63
C VAL A 410 37.73 -12.47 10.33
N THR A 411 38.67 -13.05 11.08
CA THR A 411 40.11 -12.83 10.85
C THR A 411 40.58 -13.38 9.50
N ASP A 412 40.03 -14.52 9.06
CA ASP A 412 40.31 -15.09 7.74
C ASP A 412 39.80 -14.14 6.63
N LEU A 413 38.58 -13.63 6.78
CA LEU A 413 37.97 -12.72 5.82
C LEU A 413 38.70 -11.37 5.76
N ASP A 414 39.11 -10.83 6.90
CA ASP A 414 39.90 -9.59 6.99
C ASP A 414 41.32 -9.72 6.40
N SER A 415 41.82 -10.94 6.19
CA SER A 415 43.09 -11.16 5.49
C SER A 415 43.05 -10.75 4.00
N GLY A 416 41.84 -10.64 3.42
CA GLY A 416 41.65 -10.35 2.00
C GLY A 416 42.01 -11.51 1.06
N ALA A 417 42.33 -12.70 1.59
CA ALA A 417 42.62 -13.90 0.82
C ALA A 417 41.58 -15.00 1.08
N ILE A 418 41.30 -15.82 0.06
CA ILE A 418 40.49 -17.04 0.23
C ILE A 418 41.37 -18.08 0.95
N THR A 419 41.22 -18.17 2.28
CA THR A 419 41.95 -19.14 3.10
C THR A 419 41.32 -20.55 3.01
N PRO A 420 42.06 -21.62 3.38
CA PRO A 420 41.48 -22.97 3.43
C PRO A 420 40.24 -23.07 4.34
N ALA A 421 40.17 -22.26 5.40
CA ALA A 421 39.01 -22.21 6.29
C ALA A 421 37.77 -21.65 5.58
N ILE A 422 37.92 -20.55 4.83
CA ILE A 422 36.85 -19.98 4.00
C ILE A 422 36.40 -21.00 2.95
N GLN A 423 37.35 -21.60 2.23
CA GLN A 423 37.08 -22.61 1.20
C GLN A 423 36.28 -23.79 1.76
N GLN A 424 36.68 -24.32 2.93
CA GLN A 424 36.00 -25.42 3.60
C GLN A 424 34.60 -25.03 4.07
N ALA A 425 34.43 -23.82 4.60
CA ALA A 425 33.15 -23.35 5.09
C ALA A 425 32.12 -23.16 3.96
N PHE A 426 32.54 -22.55 2.85
CA PHE A 426 31.73 -22.44 1.63
C PHE A 426 31.39 -23.80 1.02
N GLN A 427 32.36 -24.72 0.97
CA GLN A 427 32.12 -26.11 0.54
C GLN A 427 31.10 -26.83 1.43
N ALA A 428 31.19 -26.65 2.75
CA ALA A 428 30.26 -27.25 3.72
C ALA A 428 28.85 -26.68 3.61
N ALA A 429 28.72 -25.40 3.27
CA ALA A 429 27.44 -24.76 2.96
C ALA A 429 26.87 -25.13 1.57
N GLY A 430 27.59 -25.92 0.77
CA GLY A 430 27.16 -26.33 -0.58
C GLY A 430 27.50 -25.34 -1.69
N HIS A 431 28.31 -24.31 -1.41
CA HIS A 431 28.72 -23.26 -2.35
C HIS A 431 30.24 -23.29 -2.57
N PRO A 432 30.83 -24.35 -3.14
CA PRO A 432 32.28 -24.45 -3.28
C PRO A 432 32.85 -23.32 -4.17
N LEU A 433 33.84 -22.60 -3.65
CA LEU A 433 34.49 -21.53 -4.38
C LEU A 433 35.48 -22.07 -5.42
N SER A 434 35.53 -21.48 -6.60
CA SER A 434 36.54 -21.84 -7.61
C SER A 434 37.93 -21.29 -7.26
N PRO A 435 39.01 -21.82 -7.87
CA PRO A 435 40.35 -21.23 -7.72
C PRO A 435 40.47 -19.78 -8.21
N ALA A 436 39.48 -19.28 -8.97
CA ALA A 436 39.41 -17.90 -9.45
C ALA A 436 38.66 -16.97 -8.49
N ALA A 437 38.11 -17.48 -7.38
CA ALA A 437 37.41 -16.68 -6.41
C ALA A 437 38.33 -15.60 -5.82
N THR A 438 37.81 -14.39 -5.69
CA THR A 438 38.50 -13.24 -5.12
C THR A 438 37.72 -12.70 -3.94
N LEU A 439 38.44 -12.21 -2.92
CA LEU A 439 37.86 -11.64 -1.71
C LEU A 439 38.23 -10.16 -1.63
N THR A 440 37.21 -9.32 -1.42
CA THR A 440 37.37 -7.89 -1.16
C THR A 440 36.88 -7.58 0.24
N VAL A 441 37.75 -6.99 1.06
CA VAL A 441 37.38 -6.45 2.38
C VAL A 441 36.80 -5.06 2.17
N ARG A 442 35.49 -4.87 2.37
CA ARG A 442 34.86 -3.54 2.28
C ARG A 442 34.97 -2.82 3.61
N ILE A 443 34.49 -3.45 4.69
CA ILE A 443 34.56 -2.93 6.06
C ILE A 443 35.14 -4.03 6.95
N PRO A 444 36.40 -3.89 7.42
CA PRO A 444 37.02 -4.91 8.27
C PRO A 444 36.15 -5.27 9.48
N GLY A 445 36.05 -6.56 9.79
CA GLY A 445 35.22 -7.08 10.88
C GLY A 445 33.72 -7.11 10.62
N GLN A 446 33.23 -6.49 9.53
CA GLN A 446 31.80 -6.26 9.32
C GLN A 446 31.28 -6.66 7.94
N ASN A 447 32.02 -6.39 6.87
CA ASN A 447 31.51 -6.53 5.51
C ASN A 447 32.58 -6.92 4.48
N TRP A 448 32.29 -7.98 3.73
CA TRP A 448 33.17 -8.54 2.71
C TRP A 448 32.39 -8.91 1.45
N VAL A 449 33.10 -9.01 0.33
CA VAL A 449 32.55 -9.49 -0.95
C VAL A 449 33.45 -10.58 -1.50
N ILE A 450 32.89 -11.75 -1.79
CA ILE A 450 33.55 -12.78 -2.58
C ILE A 450 32.95 -12.79 -3.98
N THR A 451 33.79 -12.59 -4.99
CA THR A 451 33.40 -12.74 -6.39
C THR A 451 33.99 -14.03 -6.92
N ASP A 452 33.14 -14.97 -7.32
CA ASP A 452 33.53 -16.26 -7.89
C ASP A 452 32.83 -16.49 -9.23
N VAL A 453 33.60 -16.35 -10.31
CA VAL A 453 33.11 -16.39 -11.69
C VAL A 453 32.01 -15.34 -11.91
N ASN A 454 30.74 -15.77 -11.92
CA ASN A 454 29.57 -14.91 -12.12
C ASN A 454 28.73 -14.74 -10.85
N THR A 455 29.16 -15.33 -9.73
CA THR A 455 28.45 -15.26 -8.45
C THR A 455 29.13 -14.26 -7.53
N VAL A 456 28.34 -13.39 -6.92
CA VAL A 456 28.82 -12.42 -5.95
C VAL A 456 28.16 -12.72 -4.61
N TYR A 457 28.99 -13.04 -3.62
CA TYR A 457 28.59 -13.27 -2.24
C TYR A 457 28.94 -12.03 -1.43
N THR A 458 27.92 -11.35 -0.90
CA THR A 458 28.11 -10.30 0.10
C THR A 458 28.04 -10.94 1.47
N ILE A 459 29.04 -10.74 2.33
CA ILE A 459 29.09 -11.31 3.67
C ILE A 459 28.96 -10.15 4.66
N THR A 460 28.02 -10.25 5.61
CA THR A 460 27.80 -9.26 6.67
C THR A 460 27.89 -9.92 8.04
N ASN A 461 28.49 -9.24 9.01
CA ASN A 461 28.54 -9.70 10.40
C ASN A 461 27.45 -9.00 11.23
N ASP A 462 26.48 -9.76 11.76
CA ASP A 462 25.45 -9.22 12.67
C ASP A 462 25.86 -9.30 14.15
N GLY A 463 27.09 -9.73 14.43
CA GLY A 463 27.64 -9.93 15.76
C GLY A 463 27.39 -11.32 16.35
N THR A 464 26.45 -12.08 15.80
CA THR A 464 26.13 -13.45 16.21
C THR A 464 26.58 -14.48 15.17
N GLN A 465 26.43 -14.14 13.89
CA GLN A 465 26.77 -14.96 12.74
C GLN A 465 27.20 -14.09 11.56
N LEU A 466 27.73 -14.72 10.53
CA LEU A 466 28.05 -14.08 9.26
C LEU A 466 26.97 -14.46 8.24
N ASN A 467 26.14 -13.51 7.83
CA ASN A 467 25.10 -13.72 6.84
C ASN A 467 25.69 -13.57 5.44
N VAL A 468 25.49 -14.57 4.59
CA VAL A 468 25.98 -14.59 3.21
C VAL A 468 24.81 -14.35 2.27
N TRP A 469 24.86 -13.24 1.57
CA TRP A 469 23.83 -12.75 0.65
C TRP A 469 24.27 -12.96 -0.79
N MET A 470 23.34 -13.37 -1.65
CA MET A 470 23.56 -13.49 -3.08
C MET A 470 22.44 -12.82 -3.86
N TYR A 471 22.78 -12.33 -5.05
CA TYR A 471 21.76 -11.85 -5.99
C TYR A 471 20.86 -13.01 -6.43
N ASP A 472 19.55 -12.77 -6.44
CA ASP A 472 18.57 -13.70 -6.96
C ASP A 472 17.95 -13.15 -8.24
N SER A 473 18.18 -13.81 -9.37
CA SER A 473 17.59 -13.40 -10.64
C SER A 473 16.06 -13.62 -10.74
N SER A 474 15.46 -14.30 -9.76
CA SER A 474 14.01 -14.52 -9.71
C SER A 474 13.23 -13.40 -9.01
N ASN A 475 13.93 -12.51 -8.29
CA ASN A 475 13.35 -11.45 -7.49
C ASN A 475 13.91 -10.08 -7.89
N ASP A 476 13.03 -9.16 -8.26
CA ASP A 476 13.41 -7.76 -8.44
C ASP A 476 13.37 -7.02 -7.09
N ALA A 477 14.06 -5.89 -7.01
CA ALA A 477 13.97 -5.04 -5.83
C ALA A 477 12.58 -4.36 -5.76
N ALA A 478 12.11 -4.07 -4.55
CA ALA A 478 10.88 -3.32 -4.33
C ALA A 478 10.95 -1.89 -4.89
N VAL A 479 9.79 -1.27 -5.09
CA VAL A 479 9.66 0.12 -5.53
C VAL A 479 8.91 0.94 -4.47
N LEU A 480 9.58 1.92 -3.87
CA LEU A 480 9.03 2.88 -2.90
C LEU A 480 8.95 4.30 -3.49
N ALA A 481 9.10 4.46 -4.81
CA ALA A 481 9.17 5.78 -5.43
C ALA A 481 7.99 6.69 -5.01
N GLY A 482 8.31 7.89 -4.53
CA GLY A 482 7.34 8.88 -4.05
C GLY A 482 6.64 8.54 -2.73
N ALA A 483 7.04 7.48 -2.01
CA ALA A 483 6.41 7.12 -0.75
C ALA A 483 6.60 8.20 0.34
N TYR A 484 5.56 8.38 1.15
CA TYR A 484 5.55 9.30 2.29
C TYR A 484 5.75 8.52 3.60
N MET A 485 6.92 8.64 4.21
CA MET A 485 7.33 7.74 5.30
C MET A 485 8.05 8.44 6.46
N PRO A 486 7.48 9.52 7.02
CA PRO A 486 8.05 10.13 8.22
C PRO A 486 8.04 9.13 9.39
N ASN A 487 9.08 9.15 10.21
CA ASN A 487 9.27 8.27 11.36
C ASN A 487 9.30 6.76 11.04
N ALA A 488 9.39 6.37 9.77
CA ALA A 488 9.51 4.97 9.39
C ALA A 488 10.90 4.40 9.75
N ILE A 489 10.93 3.16 10.22
CA ILE A 489 12.13 2.48 10.73
C ILE A 489 12.52 1.34 9.78
N PHE A 490 13.76 1.36 9.28
CA PHE A 490 14.33 0.33 8.40
C PHE A 490 15.65 -0.24 8.96
N THR A 491 15.81 -0.26 10.28
CA THR A 491 16.97 -0.91 10.94
C THR A 491 17.15 -2.33 10.42
N ASP A 492 18.40 -2.70 10.07
CA ASP A 492 18.75 -4.03 9.52
C ASP A 492 18.02 -4.45 8.22
N ALA A 493 17.28 -3.54 7.57
CA ALA A 493 16.54 -3.87 6.35
C ALA A 493 17.50 -4.09 5.16
N ASN A 494 17.13 -5.02 4.29
CA ASN A 494 17.78 -5.22 3.01
C ASN A 494 17.09 -4.34 1.96
N LEU A 495 17.78 -3.27 1.54
CA LEU A 495 17.33 -2.29 0.56
C LEU A 495 18.20 -2.30 -0.72
N TYR A 496 18.91 -3.41 -0.98
CA TYR A 496 19.80 -3.52 -2.14
C TYR A 496 19.05 -3.24 -3.45
N ALA A 497 19.51 -2.25 -4.21
CA ALA A 497 18.95 -1.80 -5.49
C ALA A 497 17.48 -1.38 -5.46
N VAL A 498 16.91 -1.11 -4.29
CA VAL A 498 15.52 -0.63 -4.15
C VAL A 498 15.38 0.78 -4.75
N ASN A 499 14.31 1.00 -5.51
CA ASN A 499 13.98 2.34 -6.00
C ASN A 499 13.21 3.10 -4.92
N MET A 500 13.87 4.10 -4.33
CA MET A 500 13.34 4.97 -3.28
C MET A 500 13.40 6.44 -3.74
N SER A 501 13.32 6.70 -5.04
CA SER A 501 13.41 8.06 -5.58
C SER A 501 12.23 8.91 -5.11
N GLY A 502 12.50 10.15 -4.72
CA GLY A 502 11.49 11.11 -4.27
C GLY A 502 10.78 10.75 -2.96
N VAL A 503 11.28 9.77 -2.19
CA VAL A 503 10.68 9.44 -0.89
C VAL A 503 10.80 10.59 0.11
N ASN A 504 9.83 10.68 1.00
CA ASN A 504 9.86 11.60 2.13
C ASN A 504 10.12 10.80 3.41
N TRP A 505 11.38 10.67 3.81
CA TRP A 505 11.81 9.82 4.91
C TRP A 505 12.60 10.61 5.94
N TYR A 506 11.88 11.10 6.95
CA TYR A 506 12.42 12.05 7.92
C TYR A 506 11.72 11.93 9.26
N GLY A 507 12.18 12.69 10.25
CA GLY A 507 11.56 12.79 11.57
C GLY A 507 12.36 12.05 12.64
N ASP A 508 12.07 12.37 13.90
CA ASP A 508 12.91 12.00 15.05
C ASP A 508 13.09 10.49 15.25
N ALA A 509 12.13 9.68 14.77
CA ALA A 509 12.22 8.22 14.85
C ALA A 509 12.70 7.56 13.56
N ALA A 510 12.84 8.31 12.46
CA ALA A 510 13.24 7.77 11.17
C ALA A 510 14.72 7.35 11.17
N LYS A 511 14.98 6.09 10.80
CA LYS A 511 16.34 5.54 10.79
C LYS A 511 16.48 4.32 9.89
N ALA A 512 17.70 4.08 9.42
CA ALA A 512 18.12 2.92 8.65
C ALA A 512 19.52 2.44 9.08
N ASP A 513 19.76 2.45 10.39
CA ASP A 513 21.01 1.96 10.97
C ASP A 513 21.23 0.49 10.57
N ASN A 514 22.46 0.20 10.12
CA ASN A 514 22.89 -1.11 9.60
C ASN A 514 22.10 -1.64 8.37
N ALA A 515 21.27 -0.81 7.72
CA ALA A 515 20.57 -1.19 6.50
C ALA A 515 21.53 -1.38 5.30
N ASP A 516 21.15 -2.28 4.38
CA ASP A 516 21.84 -2.47 3.10
C ASP A 516 21.26 -1.55 2.03
N LEU A 517 21.81 -0.36 1.85
CA LEU A 517 21.42 0.61 0.82
C LEU A 517 22.32 0.53 -0.42
N GLU A 518 23.05 -0.58 -0.62
CA GLU A 518 23.90 -0.74 -1.79
C GLU A 518 23.07 -0.65 -3.08
N GLU A 519 23.50 0.24 -3.98
CA GLU A 519 22.85 0.57 -5.25
C GLU A 519 21.42 1.12 -5.19
N ALA A 520 20.88 1.36 -3.99
CA ALA A 520 19.57 1.98 -3.80
C ALA A 520 19.50 3.35 -4.50
N ASP A 521 18.33 3.66 -5.06
CA ASP A 521 18.07 4.96 -5.70
C ASP A 521 17.28 5.87 -4.76
N LEU A 522 17.94 6.84 -4.15
CA LEU A 522 17.39 7.87 -3.26
C LEU A 522 17.43 9.25 -3.93
N ALA A 523 17.47 9.32 -5.26
CA ALA A 523 17.46 10.60 -5.96
C ALA A 523 16.21 11.42 -5.62
N ASN A 524 16.39 12.72 -5.39
CA ASN A 524 15.33 13.66 -4.98
C ASN A 524 14.63 13.30 -3.67
N ALA A 525 15.17 12.37 -2.87
CA ALA A 525 14.60 12.02 -1.58
C ALA A 525 14.74 13.16 -0.57
N ASN A 526 13.77 13.31 0.32
CA ASN A 526 13.88 14.15 1.50
C ASN A 526 14.28 13.28 2.70
N LEU A 527 15.54 13.41 3.13
CA LEU A 527 16.16 12.65 4.22
C LEU A 527 16.66 13.56 5.35
N ALA A 528 16.14 14.79 5.42
CA ALA A 528 16.63 15.78 6.37
C ALA A 528 16.46 15.28 7.81
N SER A 529 17.51 15.49 8.62
CA SER A 529 17.63 15.02 10.01
C SER A 529 17.57 13.51 10.23
N MET A 530 17.58 12.70 9.16
CA MET A 530 17.56 11.25 9.27
C MET A 530 18.87 10.69 9.85
N ASP A 531 18.79 9.58 10.59
CA ASP A 531 19.96 8.80 11.01
C ASP A 531 20.25 7.63 10.04
N LEU A 532 21.36 7.77 9.30
CA LEU A 532 21.95 6.80 8.39
C LEU A 532 23.30 6.28 8.92
N SER A 533 23.51 6.31 10.25
CA SER A 533 24.74 5.85 10.86
C SER A 533 25.04 4.41 10.47
N GLN A 534 26.29 4.16 10.08
CA GLN A 534 26.80 2.84 9.68
C GLN A 534 26.07 2.21 8.48
N ALA A 535 25.25 2.97 7.75
CA ALA A 535 24.55 2.46 6.59
C ALA A 535 25.53 2.05 5.48
N ARG A 536 25.23 0.92 4.81
CA ARG A 536 26.02 0.41 3.69
C ARG A 536 25.47 1.00 2.39
N MET A 537 26.06 2.08 1.90
CA MET A 537 25.53 2.88 0.79
C MET A 537 26.38 2.78 -0.48
N PHE A 538 26.97 1.60 -0.73
CA PHE A 538 27.87 1.38 -1.85
C PHE A 538 27.14 1.63 -3.19
N GLY A 539 27.64 2.52 -4.05
CA GLY A 539 27.00 2.84 -5.33
C GLY A 539 25.58 3.43 -5.23
N CYS A 540 25.19 3.93 -4.05
CA CYS A 540 23.88 4.54 -3.82
C CYS A 540 23.75 5.88 -4.57
N ASN A 541 22.57 6.15 -5.10
CA ASN A 541 22.26 7.40 -5.78
C ASN A 541 21.50 8.35 -4.83
N LEU A 542 22.11 9.45 -4.41
CA LEU A 542 21.52 10.51 -3.58
C LEU A 542 21.46 11.84 -4.35
N ASP A 543 21.43 11.78 -5.69
CA ASP A 543 21.40 12.97 -6.51
C ASP A 543 20.20 13.87 -6.17
N SER A 544 20.46 15.15 -5.96
CA SER A 544 19.45 16.15 -5.58
C SER A 544 18.67 15.84 -4.29
N ALA A 545 19.15 14.91 -3.45
CA ALA A 545 18.52 14.61 -2.18
C ALA A 545 18.68 15.77 -1.18
N ASN A 546 17.70 15.92 -0.28
CA ASN A 546 17.80 16.81 0.87
C ASN A 546 18.39 16.04 2.07
N LEU A 547 19.60 16.42 2.48
CA LEU A 547 20.37 15.81 3.55
C LEU A 547 20.64 16.81 4.70
N ILE A 548 19.87 17.89 4.79
CA ILE A 548 20.08 18.93 5.80
C ILE A 548 19.98 18.31 7.20
N GLY A 549 21.06 18.43 7.98
CA GLY A 549 21.15 17.89 9.33
C GLY A 549 21.18 16.36 9.43
N THR A 550 21.29 15.62 8.32
CA THR A 550 21.36 14.15 8.32
C THR A 550 22.63 13.65 9.01
N ILE A 551 22.53 12.51 9.71
CA ILE A 551 23.67 11.86 10.37
C ILE A 551 24.11 10.67 9.49
N MET A 552 25.30 10.75 8.91
CA MET A 552 25.92 9.69 8.08
C MET A 552 27.21 9.16 8.72
N ASN A 553 27.26 9.13 10.05
CA ASN A 553 28.46 8.74 10.77
C ASN A 553 28.79 7.27 10.51
N GLY A 554 30.02 6.97 10.08
CA GLY A 554 30.44 5.62 9.71
C GLY A 554 29.81 5.07 8.42
N ALA A 555 28.97 5.84 7.71
CA ALA A 555 28.35 5.39 6.47
C ALA A 555 29.40 5.17 5.37
N SER A 556 29.17 4.16 4.53
CA SER A 556 30.10 3.80 3.45
C SER A 556 29.51 4.15 2.07
N LEU A 557 29.99 5.25 1.49
CA LEU A 557 29.62 5.75 0.16
C LEU A 557 30.78 5.53 -0.83
N THR A 558 31.15 4.27 -1.05
CA THR A 558 32.18 3.89 -2.05
C THR A 558 31.53 3.23 -3.26
N PRO A 559 32.26 2.92 -4.36
CA PRO A 559 31.67 2.20 -5.46
C PRO A 559 31.11 0.84 -5.03
N SER A 560 30.02 0.42 -5.65
CA SER A 560 29.49 -0.94 -5.50
C SER A 560 30.40 -1.97 -6.18
N PHE A 561 30.13 -3.26 -5.96
CA PHE A 561 30.86 -4.32 -6.66
C PHE A 561 30.66 -4.24 -8.20
N ASN A 562 29.52 -3.71 -8.67
CA ASN A 562 29.27 -3.45 -10.10
C ASN A 562 29.97 -2.19 -10.61
N LYS A 563 30.80 -1.54 -9.78
CA LYS A 563 31.51 -0.30 -10.10
C LYS A 563 30.58 0.90 -10.31
N LYS A 564 29.35 0.84 -9.77
CA LYS A 564 28.48 2.02 -9.70
C LYS A 564 29.02 2.95 -8.62
N GLN A 565 29.31 4.20 -8.97
CA GLN A 565 29.77 5.20 -8.02
C GLN A 565 28.61 5.63 -7.11
N ALA A 566 28.92 5.89 -5.85
CA ALA A 566 27.97 6.60 -4.99
C ALA A 566 27.92 8.07 -5.42
N SER A 567 26.73 8.64 -5.51
CA SER A 567 26.53 10.01 -5.99
C SER A 567 25.70 10.83 -5.02
N LEU A 568 26.14 12.06 -4.79
CA LEU A 568 25.55 13.11 -3.97
C LEU A 568 25.38 14.38 -4.82
N ALA A 569 25.36 14.26 -6.15
CA ALA A 569 25.41 15.41 -7.03
C ALA A 569 24.19 16.31 -6.80
N PHE A 570 24.39 17.63 -6.70
CA PHE A 570 23.33 18.61 -6.43
C PHE A 570 22.54 18.41 -5.12
N SER A 571 23.00 17.53 -4.22
CA SER A 571 22.33 17.30 -2.92
C SER A 571 22.51 18.50 -1.97
N ASN A 572 21.59 18.65 -1.02
CA ASN A 572 21.67 19.66 0.03
C ASN A 572 22.25 19.05 1.31
N MET A 573 23.53 19.31 1.63
CA MET A 573 24.27 18.62 2.71
C MET A 573 24.60 19.53 3.90
N GLN A 574 23.87 20.62 4.08
CA GLN A 574 24.13 21.59 5.14
C GLN A 574 23.93 20.95 6.51
N GLY A 575 24.95 21.03 7.37
CA GLY A 575 24.91 20.43 8.71
C GLY A 575 24.95 18.90 8.72
N THR A 576 25.05 18.22 7.57
CA THR A 576 25.22 16.77 7.51
C THR A 576 26.50 16.36 8.23
N SER A 577 26.42 15.29 9.01
CA SER A 577 27.58 14.74 9.73
C SER A 577 28.14 13.52 9.01
N PHE A 578 29.41 13.55 8.62
CA PHE A 578 30.11 12.45 7.96
C PHE A 578 31.24 11.88 8.84
N GLN A 579 31.11 11.95 10.17
CA GLN A 579 32.18 11.51 11.05
C GLN A 579 32.49 10.03 10.83
N GLN A 580 33.76 9.70 10.58
CA GLN A 580 34.20 8.33 10.28
C GLN A 580 33.52 7.68 9.06
N ALA A 581 32.82 8.47 8.23
CA ALA A 581 32.27 7.99 6.98
C ALA A 581 33.38 7.72 5.95
N ARG A 582 33.03 7.00 4.89
CA ARG A 582 33.96 6.64 3.80
C ARG A 582 33.38 7.09 2.48
N LEU A 583 33.87 8.21 1.97
CA LEU A 583 33.46 8.82 0.71
C LEU A 583 34.61 8.63 -0.29
N GLN A 584 34.76 7.43 -0.84
CA GLN A 584 35.82 7.11 -1.80
C GLN A 584 35.21 7.00 -3.19
N ASP A 585 35.83 7.63 -4.19
CA ASP A 585 35.29 7.74 -5.56
C ASP A 585 33.81 8.19 -5.62
N THR A 586 33.38 8.96 -4.62
CA THR A 586 32.04 9.53 -4.52
C THR A 586 31.94 10.78 -5.40
N VAL A 587 30.75 11.02 -5.95
CA VAL A 587 30.48 12.22 -6.77
C VAL A 587 29.71 13.25 -5.94
N LEU A 588 30.33 14.39 -5.62
CA LEU A 588 29.70 15.49 -4.88
C LEU A 588 29.43 16.72 -5.75
N THR A 589 29.54 16.60 -7.09
CA THR A 589 29.41 17.74 -8.01
C THR A 589 28.20 18.60 -7.70
N ASN A 590 28.43 19.91 -7.49
CA ASN A 590 27.43 20.92 -7.13
C ASN A 590 26.60 20.63 -5.87
N ALA A 591 27.04 19.74 -4.99
CA ALA A 591 26.38 19.55 -3.70
C ALA A 591 26.54 20.81 -2.83
N ALA A 592 25.49 21.17 -2.10
CA ALA A 592 25.45 22.35 -1.25
C ALA A 592 26.07 22.02 0.12
N VAL A 593 27.28 22.52 0.35
CA VAL A 593 28.03 22.32 1.59
C VAL A 593 28.04 23.61 2.40
N SER A 594 27.73 23.51 3.69
CA SER A 594 27.87 24.65 4.62
C SER A 594 29.28 24.69 5.19
N LEU A 595 29.93 25.85 5.12
CA LEU A 595 31.34 26.06 5.48
C LEU A 595 31.49 26.88 6.76
N ASN A 596 32.69 26.85 7.34
CA ASN A 596 33.13 27.77 8.38
C ASN A 596 33.88 28.95 7.76
N GLU A 597 33.86 30.11 8.43
CA GLU A 597 34.72 31.24 8.06
C GLU A 597 36.20 30.92 8.31
N GLY A 598 37.07 31.10 7.33
CA GLY A 598 38.51 30.93 7.47
C GLY A 598 39.09 29.75 6.69
N PRO A 599 40.29 29.24 7.05
CA PRO A 599 40.94 29.35 8.36
C PRO A 599 41.51 30.75 8.65
N PHE A 600 41.38 31.19 9.90
CA PHE A 600 41.93 32.45 10.41
C PHE A 600 43.43 32.37 10.68
N PHE A 601 43.86 31.32 11.40
CA PHE A 601 45.26 31.05 11.72
C PHE A 601 45.45 29.56 12.04
N SER A 602 46.71 29.14 12.24
CA SER A 602 47.04 27.76 12.57
C SER A 602 47.78 27.63 13.90
N LEU A 603 47.66 26.46 14.51
CA LEU A 603 48.26 26.08 15.78
C LEU A 603 49.02 24.74 15.62
N PRO A 604 50.11 24.52 16.37
CA PRO A 604 50.76 23.22 16.49
C PRO A 604 49.85 22.11 17.05
N SER A 605 49.98 20.88 16.55
CA SER A 605 49.23 19.71 17.04
C SER A 605 49.43 19.35 18.52
N SER A 606 50.41 19.95 19.21
CA SER A 606 50.62 19.78 20.65
C SER A 606 49.42 20.20 21.50
N TYR A 607 48.58 21.14 21.02
CA TYR A 607 47.37 21.57 21.73
C TYR A 607 46.21 20.56 21.68
N ALA A 608 46.28 19.53 20.83
CA ALA A 608 45.19 18.56 20.67
C ALA A 608 44.86 17.86 22.01
N SER A 609 45.87 17.45 22.78
CA SER A 609 45.68 16.79 24.08
C SER A 609 44.96 17.68 25.12
N SER A 610 45.24 18.98 25.14
CA SER A 610 44.51 19.93 25.99
C SER A 610 43.07 20.12 25.52
N LEU A 611 42.85 20.18 24.21
CA LEU A 611 41.52 20.30 23.63
C LEU A 611 40.67 19.03 23.87
N ASP A 612 41.25 17.84 23.74
CA ASP A 612 40.62 16.54 24.03
C ASP A 612 40.20 16.41 25.51
N SER A 613 40.98 17.01 26.42
CA SER A 613 40.65 17.10 27.84
C SER A 613 39.75 18.30 28.16
N GLN A 614 39.23 19.00 27.15
CA GLN A 614 38.35 20.16 27.27
C GLN A 614 38.97 21.32 28.08
N THR A 615 40.29 21.47 28.02
CA THR A 615 41.04 22.51 28.74
C THR A 615 41.58 23.59 27.80
N ILE A 616 41.43 24.86 28.20
CA ILE A 616 42.05 26.01 27.52
C ILE A 616 43.25 26.46 28.34
N SER A 617 44.46 26.10 27.89
CA SER A 617 45.69 26.52 28.55
C SER A 617 45.91 28.03 28.43
N SER A 618 46.67 28.61 29.37
CA SER A 618 47.06 30.03 29.29
C SER A 618 47.82 30.36 28.01
N ASP A 619 48.62 29.41 27.51
CA ASP A 619 49.37 29.53 26.27
C ASP A 619 48.46 29.51 25.03
N LEU A 620 47.48 28.60 24.97
CA LEU A 620 46.47 28.59 23.91
C LEU A 620 45.72 29.92 23.83
N ARG A 621 45.32 30.48 24.99
CA ARG A 621 44.67 31.79 25.07
C ARG A 621 45.56 32.92 24.53
N SER A 622 46.86 32.87 24.83
CA SER A 622 47.84 33.82 24.29
C SER A 622 48.00 33.70 22.77
N GLN A 623 47.97 32.49 22.20
CA GLN A 623 48.02 32.31 20.74
C GLN A 623 46.79 32.92 20.06
N PHE A 624 45.60 32.70 20.60
CA PHE A 624 44.36 33.31 20.11
C PHE A 624 44.41 34.84 20.16
N ALA A 625 44.87 35.42 21.27
CA ALA A 625 45.05 36.87 21.39
C ALA A 625 46.10 37.44 20.41
N ALA A 626 47.22 36.74 20.21
CA ALA A 626 48.29 37.16 19.30
C ALA A 626 47.85 37.19 17.83
N ASN A 627 46.85 36.38 17.47
CA ASN A 627 46.26 36.36 16.13
C ASN A 627 45.01 37.27 16.01
N ASN A 628 44.73 38.14 16.99
CA ASN A 628 43.58 39.04 17.06
C ASN A 628 42.21 38.36 17.25
N TYR A 629 42.17 37.16 17.82
CA TYR A 629 40.94 36.42 18.15
C TYR A 629 40.91 36.08 19.64
N PRO A 630 40.87 37.05 20.57
CA PRO A 630 41.02 36.79 22.00
C PRO A 630 39.87 35.94 22.56
N LEU A 631 40.21 34.89 23.30
CA LEU A 631 39.22 34.09 24.04
C LEU A 631 38.84 34.80 25.35
N ALA A 632 37.54 34.82 25.67
CA ALA A 632 36.95 35.24 26.93
C ALA A 632 37.33 34.29 28.06
N SER A 633 37.50 34.80 29.28
CA SER A 633 38.02 34.02 30.42
C SER A 633 37.24 32.73 30.72
N ASN A 634 35.94 32.73 30.41
CA ASN A 634 34.99 31.62 30.58
C ASN A 634 34.72 30.82 29.29
N ALA A 635 35.53 31.01 28.24
CA ALA A 635 35.43 30.18 27.04
C ALA A 635 35.59 28.69 27.36
N THR A 636 34.84 27.85 26.64
CA THR A 636 34.80 26.40 26.86
C THR A 636 35.13 25.65 25.59
N VAL A 637 35.78 24.49 25.72
CA VAL A 637 36.07 23.59 24.60
C VAL A 637 35.06 22.44 24.62
N GLN A 638 34.50 22.11 23.46
CA GLN A 638 33.76 20.88 23.23
C GLN A 638 34.56 20.00 22.26
N VAL A 639 34.72 18.72 22.61
CA VAL A 639 35.28 17.71 21.71
C VAL A 639 34.15 17.27 20.78
N VAL A 640 34.29 17.57 19.49
CA VAL A 640 33.35 17.09 18.47
C VAL A 640 33.80 15.73 17.95
N THR A 641 35.09 15.59 17.66
CA THR A 641 35.74 14.33 17.30
C THR A 641 37.10 14.27 17.98
N LEU A 642 37.28 13.23 18.81
CA LEU A 642 38.48 13.07 19.63
C LEU A 642 39.76 13.07 18.76
N GLY A 643 40.70 13.95 19.08
CA GLY A 643 41.99 14.04 18.41
C GLY A 643 41.99 14.78 17.06
N THR A 644 40.83 15.19 16.53
CA THR A 644 40.74 15.80 15.18
C THR A 644 39.84 17.01 15.06
N TYR A 645 38.76 17.14 15.84
CA TYR A 645 37.81 18.25 15.69
C TYR A 645 37.26 18.74 17.05
N TRP A 646 37.41 20.02 17.31
CA TRP A 646 36.92 20.70 18.52
C TRP A 646 36.21 22.01 18.16
N THR A 647 35.32 22.44 19.04
CA THR A 647 34.77 23.80 19.02
C THR A 647 35.14 24.52 20.32
N ILE A 648 35.42 25.82 20.21
CA ILE A 648 35.57 26.72 21.36
C ILE A 648 34.38 27.67 21.35
N THR A 649 33.55 27.61 22.38
CA THR A 649 32.50 28.60 22.62
C THR A 649 33.13 29.80 23.32
N ASN A 650 33.17 30.94 22.65
CA ASN A 650 33.75 32.18 23.14
C ASN A 650 32.66 33.11 23.69
N THR A 651 32.15 32.79 24.89
CA THR A 651 31.04 33.51 25.50
C THR A 651 31.35 35.00 25.69
N GLY A 652 30.56 35.86 25.05
CA GLY A 652 30.69 37.32 25.12
C GLY A 652 31.34 37.97 23.89
N ASP A 653 31.89 37.18 22.96
CA ASP A 653 32.31 37.67 21.65
C ASP A 653 31.10 37.68 20.70
N THR A 654 30.76 38.85 20.17
CA THR A 654 29.64 39.03 19.24
C THR A 654 30.03 38.81 17.78
N ILE A 655 31.33 38.80 17.47
CA ILE A 655 31.85 38.66 16.11
C ILE A 655 32.12 37.19 15.82
N TYR A 656 32.79 36.50 16.75
CA TYR A 656 33.16 35.09 16.63
C TYR A 656 32.79 34.33 17.91
N PRO A 657 31.49 34.09 18.16
CA PRO A 657 31.02 33.41 19.36
C PRO A 657 31.44 31.93 19.41
N ILE A 658 31.81 31.36 18.27
CA ILE A 658 32.27 29.98 18.13
C ILE A 658 33.52 29.98 17.24
N TYR A 659 34.57 29.31 17.70
CA TYR A 659 35.69 28.91 16.86
C TYR A 659 35.65 27.41 16.62
N THR A 660 35.98 27.01 15.40
CA THR A 660 36.16 25.61 15.01
C THR A 660 37.65 25.33 14.89
N ILE A 661 38.12 24.22 15.47
CA ILE A 661 39.51 23.79 15.35
C ILE A 661 39.53 22.41 14.70
N VAL A 662 40.16 22.29 13.53
CA VAL A 662 40.28 21.02 12.80
C VAL A 662 41.75 20.67 12.62
N LYS A 663 42.13 19.43 12.96
CA LYS A 663 43.47 18.90 12.75
C LYS A 663 43.61 18.32 11.35
N ILE A 664 44.58 18.81 10.59
CA ILE A 664 44.97 18.23 9.30
C ILE A 664 46.47 17.96 9.35
N GLY A 665 46.84 16.69 9.27
CA GLY A 665 48.22 16.25 9.48
C GLY A 665 48.74 16.64 10.86
N THR A 666 49.77 17.48 10.91
CA THR A 666 50.43 17.95 12.13
C THR A 666 49.98 19.35 12.58
N THR A 667 49.03 19.95 11.88
CA THR A 667 48.58 21.33 12.06
C THR A 667 47.12 21.37 12.50
N LEU A 668 46.78 22.25 13.43
CA LEU A 668 45.41 22.60 13.82
C LEU A 668 45.03 23.91 13.12
N TYR A 669 43.93 23.93 12.39
CA TYR A 669 43.41 25.12 11.73
C TYR A 669 42.27 25.69 12.55
N VAL A 670 42.37 26.97 12.90
CA VAL A 670 41.34 27.72 13.63
C VAL A 670 40.49 28.49 12.62
N SER A 671 39.19 28.25 12.64
CA SER A 671 38.18 28.91 11.83
C SER A 671 37.11 29.53 12.73
N GLY A 672 36.30 30.42 12.19
CA GLY A 672 35.12 30.97 12.84
C GLY A 672 33.95 29.98 12.89
N GLY A 673 32.79 30.52 13.21
CA GLY A 673 31.53 29.78 13.18
C GLY A 673 31.05 29.48 11.75
N PRO A 674 29.90 28.79 11.64
CA PRO A 674 29.27 28.52 10.35
C PRO A 674 28.96 29.82 9.61
N ILE A 675 29.36 29.91 8.34
CA ILE A 675 29.00 31.02 7.44
C ILE A 675 27.88 30.65 6.48
N GLY A 676 27.56 29.36 6.39
CA GLY A 676 26.51 28.85 5.51
C GLY A 676 27.07 28.35 4.18
N VAL A 677 26.20 28.34 3.17
CA VAL A 677 26.48 27.80 1.84
C VAL A 677 26.88 28.91 0.90
N HIS A 678 28.02 28.78 0.21
CA HIS A 678 28.38 29.71 -0.86
C HIS A 678 27.35 29.62 -1.98
N LEU A 679 26.74 30.75 -2.32
CA LEU A 679 25.69 30.84 -3.32
C LEU A 679 26.23 31.41 -4.63
N PHE A 680 26.88 32.57 -4.58
CA PHE A 680 27.43 33.26 -5.75
C PHE A 680 28.39 34.38 -5.33
N ASP A 681 29.11 34.93 -6.31
CA ASP A 681 30.05 36.04 -6.10
C ASP A 681 29.50 37.38 -6.62
N LEU A 682 29.86 38.44 -5.92
CA LEU A 682 29.59 39.82 -6.28
C LEU A 682 30.90 40.58 -6.54
N PRO A 683 30.90 41.61 -7.42
CA PRO A 683 32.06 42.47 -7.62
C PRO A 683 32.46 43.22 -6.34
N GLY A 684 33.76 43.28 -6.05
CA GLY A 684 34.33 44.06 -4.93
C GLY A 684 34.00 45.56 -4.94
N THR A 685 33.54 46.10 -6.07
CA THR A 685 33.09 47.51 -6.15
C THR A 685 31.87 47.81 -5.28
N MET A 686 31.10 46.79 -4.86
CA MET A 686 29.90 46.95 -4.02
C MET A 686 30.21 47.13 -2.52
N THR A 687 31.47 47.00 -2.09
CA THR A 687 31.89 47.14 -0.67
C THR A 687 31.41 48.44 -0.02
N THR A 688 31.41 49.55 -0.77
CA THR A 688 30.98 50.85 -0.24
C THR A 688 29.49 50.84 0.13
N GLU A 689 28.64 50.22 -0.70
CA GLU A 689 27.20 50.11 -0.44
C GLU A 689 26.94 49.24 0.78
N PHE A 690 27.67 48.12 0.92
CA PHE A 690 27.60 47.24 2.08
C PHE A 690 27.98 47.95 3.39
N ASN A 691 29.09 48.71 3.40
CA ASN A 691 29.50 49.52 4.55
C ASN A 691 28.47 50.60 4.92
N GLN A 692 27.79 51.17 3.93
CA GLN A 692 26.74 52.19 4.12
C GLN A 692 25.37 51.57 4.43
N GLN A 693 25.27 50.23 4.42
CA GLN A 693 24.02 49.48 4.59
C GLN A 693 22.95 49.85 3.54
N ILE A 694 23.37 50.18 2.33
CA ILE A 694 22.49 50.56 1.21
C ILE A 694 22.28 49.35 0.29
N LEU A 695 21.02 48.98 0.09
CA LEU A 695 20.62 47.89 -0.81
C LEU A 695 20.34 48.44 -2.23
N GLY A 696 21.41 48.78 -2.96
CA GLY A 696 21.33 49.38 -4.30
C GLY A 696 20.71 48.47 -5.37
N GLN A 697 20.37 49.06 -6.52
CA GLN A 697 19.76 48.33 -7.65
C GLN A 697 20.67 47.22 -8.20
N ASP A 698 21.99 47.43 -8.17
CA ASP A 698 22.96 46.46 -8.67
C ASP A 698 23.01 45.22 -7.77
N ILE A 699 22.99 45.39 -6.43
CA ILE A 699 22.88 44.29 -5.46
C ILE A 699 21.59 43.50 -5.69
N GLN A 700 20.44 44.20 -5.78
CA GLN A 700 19.15 43.55 -6.02
C GLN A 700 19.12 42.75 -7.33
N THR A 701 19.67 43.34 -8.41
CA THR A 701 19.75 42.70 -9.72
C THR A 701 20.66 41.48 -9.69
N ALA A 702 21.81 41.56 -9.01
CA ALA A 702 22.73 40.45 -8.88
C ALA A 702 22.13 39.27 -8.10
N PHE A 703 21.47 39.55 -6.96
CA PHE A 703 20.73 38.54 -6.21
C PHE A 703 19.63 37.87 -7.05
N SER A 704 18.82 38.66 -7.76
CA SER A 704 17.78 38.14 -8.65
C SER A 704 18.33 37.28 -9.80
N ASN A 705 19.41 37.72 -10.46
CA ASN A 705 20.02 37.00 -11.57
C ASN A 705 20.63 35.66 -11.14
N ASN A 706 21.04 35.54 -9.88
CA ASN A 706 21.56 34.30 -9.30
C ASN A 706 20.46 33.42 -8.66
N GLY A 707 19.18 33.80 -8.80
CA GLY A 707 18.05 32.99 -8.33
C GLY A 707 17.64 33.23 -6.87
N TYR A 708 18.12 34.31 -6.23
CA TYR A 708 17.82 34.68 -4.84
C TYR A 708 17.18 36.07 -4.78
N PRO A 709 15.99 36.30 -5.38
CA PRO A 709 15.39 37.62 -5.39
C PRO A 709 15.16 38.16 -3.97
N LEU A 710 15.54 39.42 -3.76
CA LEU A 710 15.37 40.11 -2.49
C LEU A 710 13.95 40.70 -2.40
N LEU A 711 13.32 40.51 -1.25
CA LEU A 711 12.04 41.11 -0.89
C LEU A 711 12.20 42.62 -0.71
N SER A 712 11.08 43.34 -0.80
CA SER A 712 11.05 44.78 -0.47
C SER A 712 11.45 45.09 0.98
N SER A 713 11.34 44.10 1.87
CA SER A 713 11.78 44.18 3.27
C SER A 713 13.24 43.79 3.50
N ALA A 714 13.97 43.38 2.46
CA ALA A 714 15.37 42.99 2.59
C ALA A 714 16.26 44.18 2.98
N LYS A 715 17.27 43.92 3.80
CA LYS A 715 18.21 44.96 4.28
C LYS A 715 19.57 44.38 4.63
N ILE A 716 20.61 45.21 4.55
CA ILE A 716 21.91 44.97 5.18
C ILE A 716 21.78 45.45 6.63
N ASP A 717 21.45 44.55 7.56
CA ASP A 717 21.14 44.93 8.94
C ASP A 717 22.38 45.10 9.82
N GLN A 718 23.54 44.54 9.44
CA GLN A 718 24.78 44.69 10.21
C GLN A 718 26.02 44.82 9.32
N VAL A 719 26.90 45.75 9.71
CA VAL A 719 28.31 45.78 9.31
C VAL A 719 29.09 45.11 10.44
N ILE A 720 29.53 43.87 10.23
CA ILE A 720 30.19 43.07 11.28
C ILE A 720 31.67 43.46 11.36
N ILE A 721 32.36 43.46 10.22
CA ILE A 721 33.73 43.94 10.07
C ILE A 721 33.73 44.88 8.86
N PRO A 722 33.96 46.19 9.05
CA PRO A 722 34.05 47.13 7.93
C PRO A 722 35.02 46.63 6.86
N ASP A 723 34.63 46.81 5.59
CA ASP A 723 35.39 46.35 4.41
C ASP A 723 35.56 44.83 4.25
N HIS A 724 35.04 44.02 5.17
CA HIS A 724 35.29 42.57 5.15
C HIS A 724 34.05 41.69 5.34
N LYS A 725 33.14 42.00 6.26
CA LYS A 725 32.02 41.10 6.62
C LYS A 725 30.74 41.87 6.93
N TRP A 726 29.66 41.48 6.26
CA TRP A 726 28.32 42.07 6.41
C TRP A 726 27.27 40.99 6.57
N HIS A 727 26.17 41.35 7.23
CA HIS A 727 24.98 40.51 7.36
C HIS A 727 23.80 41.16 6.65
N MET A 728 23.02 40.33 5.96
CA MET A 728 21.79 40.72 5.31
C MET A 728 20.64 39.83 5.75
N THR A 729 19.46 40.44 5.84
CA THR A 729 18.19 39.75 6.06
C THR A 729 17.29 39.94 4.85
N ASN A 730 16.58 38.88 4.46
CA ASN A 730 15.57 38.86 3.40
C ASN A 730 14.30 38.21 3.94
N ILE A 731 13.68 38.85 4.93
CA ILE A 731 12.60 38.28 5.73
C ILE A 731 11.30 39.03 5.44
N SER A 732 10.21 38.31 5.16
CA SER A 732 8.88 38.91 5.01
C SER A 732 8.45 39.62 6.29
N THR A 733 7.89 40.82 6.14
CA THR A 733 7.24 41.54 7.24
C THR A 733 5.79 41.11 7.46
N ASP A 734 5.19 40.45 6.46
CA ASP A 734 3.88 39.83 6.55
C ASP A 734 4.04 38.36 6.97
N THR A 735 3.82 38.08 8.26
CA THR A 735 3.95 36.75 8.84
C THR A 735 2.77 35.82 8.49
N THR A 736 1.74 36.32 7.80
CA THR A 736 0.63 35.49 7.32
C THR A 736 0.99 34.77 6.01
N GLN A 737 2.02 35.22 5.31
CA GLN A 737 2.53 34.59 4.10
C GLN A 737 3.69 33.67 4.43
N LEU A 738 3.59 32.42 3.99
CA LEU A 738 4.67 31.44 4.11
C LEU A 738 5.81 31.83 3.17
N GLN A 739 6.99 32.02 3.74
CA GLN A 739 8.22 32.28 3.03
C GLN A 739 9.06 31.00 2.97
N LYS A 740 9.73 30.76 1.84
CA LYS A 740 10.70 29.67 1.68
C LYS A 740 12.00 30.17 1.04
N GLY A 741 13.08 29.43 1.25
CA GLY A 741 14.41 29.73 0.71
C GLY A 741 15.30 30.46 1.70
N TYR A 742 16.46 30.91 1.24
CA TYR A 742 17.43 31.59 2.10
C TYR A 742 16.90 32.96 2.54
N VAL A 743 16.94 33.21 3.85
CA VAL A 743 16.40 34.42 4.49
C VAL A 743 17.45 35.25 5.20
N GLU A 744 18.64 34.70 5.40
CA GLU A 744 19.78 35.41 5.98
C GLU A 744 21.02 35.08 5.18
N PHE A 745 21.85 36.10 4.96
CA PHE A 745 23.06 35.99 4.16
C PHE A 745 24.23 36.65 4.87
N TYR A 746 25.40 36.03 4.75
CA TYR A 746 26.68 36.70 4.99
C TYR A 746 27.33 37.08 3.68
N VAL A 747 27.86 38.30 3.62
CA VAL A 747 28.69 38.76 2.50
C VAL A 747 30.09 38.96 3.03
N ILE A 748 31.08 38.30 2.41
CA ILE A 748 32.46 38.27 2.90
C ILE A 748 33.40 38.69 1.77
N SER A 749 34.28 39.66 2.04
CA SER A 749 35.34 40.03 1.10
C SER A 749 36.51 39.04 1.20
N ASN A 750 36.85 38.42 0.08
CA ASN A 750 37.93 37.46 0.00
C ASN A 750 39.19 38.04 -0.66
N ALA A 751 40.32 37.34 -0.49
CA ALA A 751 41.63 37.75 -1.00
C ALA A 751 41.69 37.81 -2.55
N ASP A 752 40.71 37.24 -3.24
CA ASP A 752 40.53 37.31 -4.69
C ASP A 752 39.91 38.63 -5.18
N GLY A 753 39.50 39.51 -4.26
CA GLY A 753 38.89 40.80 -4.56
C GLY A 753 37.39 40.73 -4.88
N MET A 754 36.77 39.56 -4.71
CA MET A 754 35.33 39.36 -4.86
C MET A 754 34.64 39.39 -3.49
N LEU A 755 33.33 39.65 -3.51
CA LEU A 755 32.47 39.52 -2.33
C LEU A 755 31.68 38.22 -2.46
N HIS A 756 31.96 37.26 -1.60
CA HIS A 756 31.33 35.94 -1.61
C HIS A 756 30.03 36.03 -0.80
N VAL A 757 28.92 35.58 -1.39
CA VAL A 757 27.60 35.57 -0.74
C VAL A 757 27.29 34.17 -0.23
N TYR A 758 27.10 34.05 1.07
CA TYR A 758 26.72 32.81 1.73
C TYR A 758 25.30 32.88 2.26
N GLY A 759 24.49 31.86 2.01
CA GLY A 759 23.20 31.68 2.65
C GLY A 759 23.36 30.99 4.00
N SER A 760 23.02 31.68 5.09
CA SER A 760 23.28 31.22 6.46
C SER A 760 22.05 30.65 7.17
N VAL A 761 20.85 31.11 6.81
CA VAL A 761 19.58 30.59 7.34
C VAL A 761 18.63 30.27 6.20
N LEU A 762 18.12 29.05 6.20
CA LEU A 762 17.09 28.59 5.28
C LEU A 762 15.73 28.65 5.97
N MET A 763 14.75 29.29 5.34
CA MET A 763 13.35 29.20 5.73
C MET A 763 12.70 28.05 4.96
N VAL A 764 12.07 27.16 5.70
CA VAL A 764 11.40 25.98 5.15
C VAL A 764 9.93 25.96 5.58
N ILE A 765 9.08 25.20 4.92
CA ILE A 765 7.63 25.15 5.16
C ILE A 765 7.22 23.70 5.42
N ARG A 766 6.79 23.41 6.64
CA ARG A 766 6.41 22.04 7.02
C ARG A 766 5.00 21.99 7.61
N PRO A 767 4.30 20.86 7.51
CA PRO A 767 3.12 20.63 8.34
C PRO A 767 3.55 20.50 9.82
N ASP A 768 2.81 21.15 10.70
CA ASP A 768 2.88 20.91 12.14
C ASP A 768 2.16 19.60 12.51
N SER A 769 2.07 19.28 13.80
CA SER A 769 1.37 18.08 14.30
C SER A 769 -0.12 18.00 13.94
N THR A 770 -0.71 19.10 13.46
CA THR A 770 -2.12 19.20 13.05
C THR A 770 -2.31 19.18 11.52
N GLY A 771 -1.22 19.13 10.75
CA GLY A 771 -1.23 19.26 9.29
C GLY A 771 -1.31 20.71 8.81
N THR A 772 -1.20 21.69 9.71
CA THR A 772 -1.16 23.11 9.34
C THR A 772 0.25 23.48 8.91
N LEU A 773 0.40 24.13 7.75
CA LEU A 773 1.71 24.56 7.29
C LEU A 773 2.26 25.70 8.16
N GLU A 774 3.45 25.49 8.71
CA GLU A 774 4.25 26.49 9.41
C GLU A 774 5.56 26.75 8.66
N GLN A 775 6.08 27.96 8.80
CA GLN A 775 7.43 28.30 8.32
C GLN A 775 8.44 28.18 9.45
N VAL A 776 9.56 27.50 9.20
CA VAL A 776 10.61 27.24 10.20
C VAL A 776 11.94 27.77 9.70
N ARG A 777 12.63 28.48 10.58
CA ARG A 777 13.99 28.96 10.34
C ARG A 777 15.00 27.88 10.73
N PHE A 778 15.81 27.45 9.77
CA PHE A 778 16.94 26.54 9.97
C PHE A 778 18.25 27.28 9.81
N ALA A 779 18.96 27.50 10.92
CA ALA A 779 20.34 27.96 10.86
C ALA A 779 21.23 26.84 10.31
N LEU A 780 22.01 27.14 9.28
CA LEU A 780 22.76 26.13 8.54
C LEU A 780 24.10 25.87 9.22
N ALA A 781 24.10 24.86 10.09
CA ALA A 781 25.32 24.36 10.70
C ALA A 781 26.34 23.91 9.64
N THR A 782 27.61 23.95 9.99
CA THR A 782 28.70 23.50 9.11
C THR A 782 28.57 22.02 8.83
N THR A 783 28.71 21.65 7.55
CA THR A 783 28.77 20.24 7.15
C THR A 783 30.04 19.62 7.73
N GLN A 784 29.89 18.55 8.51
CA GLN A 784 31.01 17.91 9.20
C GLN A 784 31.65 16.88 8.26
N MET A 785 32.38 17.38 7.27
CA MET A 785 33.11 16.58 6.29
C MET A 785 34.58 17.00 6.32
N THR A 786 35.42 16.16 6.90
CA THR A 786 36.87 16.38 6.97
C THR A 786 37.57 15.67 5.81
N GLN A 787 38.77 16.11 5.45
CA GLN A 787 39.48 15.56 4.30
C GLN A 787 39.75 14.05 4.38
N ASP A 788 39.91 13.49 5.58
CA ASP A 788 40.21 12.08 5.84
C ASP A 788 39.04 11.12 5.51
N VAL A 789 37.81 11.64 5.40
CA VAL A 789 36.67 10.82 4.95
C VAL A 789 36.69 10.62 3.43
N MET A 790 37.47 11.41 2.70
CA MET A 790 37.61 11.38 1.25
C MET A 790 39.01 10.93 0.80
N ASP A 791 39.13 10.52 -0.46
CA ASP A 791 40.41 10.23 -1.09
C ASP A 791 40.62 11.00 -2.40
N GLY A 792 41.81 10.88 -3.00
CA GLY A 792 42.17 11.59 -4.23
C GLY A 792 41.29 11.29 -5.45
N THR A 793 40.46 10.25 -5.38
CA THR A 793 39.50 9.84 -6.43
C THR A 793 38.13 10.47 -6.25
N THR A 794 37.84 11.10 -5.12
CA THR A 794 36.54 11.73 -4.85
C THR A 794 36.36 12.99 -5.69
N THR A 795 35.18 13.20 -6.29
CA THR A 795 34.84 14.43 -7.02
C THR A 795 34.17 15.42 -6.06
N CYS A 796 34.81 16.56 -5.82
CA CYS A 796 34.32 17.60 -4.91
C CYS A 796 33.19 18.46 -5.54
N PRO A 797 32.48 19.28 -4.75
CA PRO A 797 31.43 20.17 -5.23
C PRO A 797 31.77 21.07 -6.42
N ASN A 798 33.01 21.54 -6.51
CA ASN A 798 33.47 22.33 -7.67
C ASN A 798 33.67 21.51 -8.96
N GLY A 799 33.41 20.20 -8.93
CA GLY A 799 33.57 19.27 -10.05
C GLY A 799 34.99 18.72 -10.25
N GLN A 800 35.96 19.14 -9.43
CA GLN A 800 37.32 18.65 -9.50
C GLN A 800 37.55 17.45 -8.57
N LYS A 801 38.54 16.61 -8.91
CA LYS A 801 38.97 15.51 -8.03
C LYS A 801 39.81 16.04 -6.87
N LEU A 802 39.65 15.46 -5.67
CA LEU A 802 40.40 15.86 -4.46
C LEU A 802 41.92 15.74 -4.63
N SER A 803 42.39 14.89 -5.54
CA SER A 803 43.81 14.83 -5.92
C SER A 803 44.40 16.16 -6.38
N GLN A 804 43.60 17.09 -6.91
CA GLN A 804 44.04 18.46 -7.24
C GLN A 804 44.42 19.25 -5.99
N TYR A 805 43.71 19.06 -4.89
CA TYR A 805 44.06 19.65 -3.60
C TYR A 805 45.27 18.94 -2.96
N LEU A 806 45.41 17.62 -3.12
CA LEU A 806 46.45 16.84 -2.45
C LEU A 806 47.84 16.94 -3.10
N ASN A 807 47.91 17.08 -4.42
CA ASN A 807 49.13 16.82 -5.19
C ASN A 807 49.84 18.10 -5.69
N GLN A 808 49.36 19.29 -5.35
CA GLN A 808 49.90 20.54 -5.88
C GLN A 808 51.06 21.08 -5.02
N THR A 809 52.00 21.78 -5.67
CA THR A 809 53.01 22.61 -5.00
C THR A 809 52.61 24.09 -5.12
N PRO A 810 52.87 24.93 -4.10
CA PRO A 810 52.58 26.37 -4.18
C PRO A 810 53.22 27.00 -5.43
N PRO A 811 52.55 27.93 -6.15
CA PRO A 811 51.43 28.78 -5.70
C PRO A 811 50.05 28.43 -6.31
N GLN A 812 49.86 27.24 -6.91
CA GLN A 812 48.62 26.89 -7.65
C GLN A 812 47.50 26.28 -6.78
N HIS A 813 47.75 26.11 -5.48
CA HIS A 813 46.91 25.34 -4.56
C HIS A 813 45.49 25.92 -4.44
N LEU A 814 44.48 25.14 -4.83
CA LEU A 814 43.10 25.42 -4.45
C LEU A 814 42.96 25.30 -2.93
N THR A 815 42.20 26.20 -2.31
CA THR A 815 41.86 26.11 -0.89
C THR A 815 40.80 25.04 -0.66
N TRP A 816 40.67 24.57 0.58
CA TRP A 816 39.59 23.65 0.96
C TRP A 816 38.21 24.24 0.63
N GLU A 817 38.03 25.53 0.93
CA GLU A 817 36.84 26.27 0.57
C GLU A 817 36.56 26.22 -0.95
N GLN A 818 37.55 26.51 -1.79
CA GLN A 818 37.39 26.44 -3.25
C GLN A 818 37.08 25.02 -3.77
N MET A 819 37.53 23.98 -3.07
CA MET A 819 37.16 22.59 -3.39
C MET A 819 35.70 22.30 -3.04
N MET A 820 35.25 22.79 -1.89
CA MET A 820 33.92 22.52 -1.32
C MET A 820 32.83 23.49 -1.78
N THR A 821 33.20 24.58 -2.47
CA THR A 821 32.26 25.48 -3.14
C THR A 821 31.72 24.84 -4.43
N ALA A 822 30.41 24.82 -4.58
CA ALA A 822 29.75 24.30 -5.78
C ALA A 822 30.10 25.14 -7.02
N ALA A 823 30.34 24.48 -8.16
CA ALA A 823 30.64 25.20 -9.41
C ALA A 823 29.42 25.94 -9.98
N THR A 824 28.22 25.46 -9.66
CA THR A 824 26.94 26.12 -9.94
C THR A 824 26.25 26.45 -8.63
N PRO A 825 25.68 27.67 -8.48
CA PRO A 825 24.92 28.06 -7.30
C PRO A 825 23.90 26.99 -6.89
N PRO A 826 24.00 26.43 -5.67
CA PRO A 826 23.09 25.39 -5.20
C PRO A 826 21.71 25.99 -4.97
N LYS A 827 20.70 25.52 -5.70
CA LYS A 827 19.33 26.03 -5.55
C LYS A 827 18.73 25.56 -4.21
N PRO A 828 17.83 26.34 -3.60
CA PRO A 828 17.02 25.86 -2.49
C PRO A 828 16.33 24.52 -2.86
N PRO A 829 16.07 23.63 -1.89
CA PRO A 829 15.35 22.39 -2.13
C PRO A 829 14.07 22.64 -2.96
N SER A 830 13.93 21.91 -4.07
CA SER A 830 12.74 21.99 -4.91
C SER A 830 11.67 21.07 -4.33
N CYS A 831 10.80 21.63 -3.49
CA CYS A 831 9.61 20.94 -3.04
C CYS A 831 8.41 21.90 -3.00
N VAL A 832 7.23 21.34 -3.24
CA VAL A 832 5.94 22.00 -3.03
C VAL A 832 5.41 21.40 -1.72
N PRO A 833 5.37 22.18 -0.62
CA PRO A 833 4.84 21.66 0.62
C PRO A 833 3.34 21.45 0.44
N ASP A 834 2.84 20.34 0.92
CA ASP A 834 1.41 20.13 1.08
C ASP A 834 1.13 19.68 2.52
N PRO A 835 -0.13 19.58 2.96
CA PRO A 835 -0.47 19.24 4.35
C PRO A 835 0.16 17.95 4.86
N TRP A 836 0.65 17.10 3.96
CA TRP A 836 1.32 15.85 4.26
C TRP A 836 2.83 15.95 3.98
N HIS A 837 3.31 16.64 2.94
CA HIS A 837 4.71 16.62 2.53
C HIS A 837 5.56 17.81 3.06
N TRP A 838 6.76 17.49 3.57
CA TRP A 838 7.71 18.46 4.12
C TRP A 838 8.48 19.23 3.04
N CYS A 839 8.58 20.56 3.20
CA CYS A 839 9.68 21.40 2.73
C CYS A 839 10.50 21.95 3.90
#